data_AF-A0A8B9HSZ1-F1
#
_entry.id   AF-A0A8B9HSZ1-F1
#
_cell.length_a   1.000
_cell.length_b   1.000
_cell.length_c   1.000
_cell.angle_alpha   90.00
_cell.angle_beta   90.00
_cell.angle_gamma   90.00
#
_symmetry.space_group_name_H-M   'P 1'
#
loop_
_entity.id
_entity.type
_entity.pdbx_description
1 polymer ?
#
loop_
_entity_poly.entity_id
_entity_poly.type
_entity_poly.pdbx_seq_one_letter_code
_entity_poly.pdbx_strand_id
1 'polypeptide(L)'
;MPFLADLSFTGLSSAVLVTRVFLCSSGIKIFVTTKTAQSQGVDEALKNRNFTVEKMSAEINEIIRVLQLTSWDEDAWASKDTETMKRALALIDSKMAQAKNWLRDPNAPPGTHTSTHTHTHTHTHITLTGITHTDMPYIYTHTGLTDIIHYTHFPNFSAVTAQRMLLTNSHSHTHTHTHTSSSSSKSLTGVNLCISLLGSAFKNKIPTHIQNISVCVYLCLFQDLKGKMQEAMTQEVSDIFSDTTTPIKLLAVAATAPLSTPNREEVFEERAANFENHANRLGATAEKAAAVGTANRSTVEGIHAAVKSARDLTPQVVSAARIMLKNPGNQAAHEHFETMKNQWIDNVEKMTTLVDEAIDTKSLLDASEEAIKNDLDKCQMAMANHQPQMLVAGATSIARRANRILLVAKREVENSEDPKFCEMVKAASDELSSTISPMVMGAKAVAANIQDPGETLVVFAVLTQLLDDAAPPKPPLPEGEVPPPRPPPPEEKDEEFPEQRAGEMVSEPMMVAARQLHDEARKWSSKGNDIIGAAKRMALLMAEMSRLVRGGSGNKRALIQCAKDIAKASDEVTRLAKEVAKQCTDKRIRTNLLQVCERIPTISTQLKILSTVKATMLGRTNISEEESEQATEMLVHNAQNLMQSVKETVREAEAASIKIRTDAGFTLHWVRKTPWYQ
;
A
#
# COMPACT_ATOMS: atom_id res chain seq x y z
N MET A 1 9.17 -6.08 22.95
CA MET A 1 8.55 -5.10 22.04
C MET A 1 9.17 -3.72 22.20
N PRO A 2 9.30 -3.10 23.40
CA PRO A 2 9.94 -1.78 23.49
C PRO A 2 11.41 -1.85 23.06
N PHE A 3 12.24 -2.73 23.64
CA PHE A 3 13.69 -2.72 23.37
C PHE A 3 14.16 -2.90 21.90
N LEU A 4 13.50 -3.71 21.07
CA LEU A 4 13.90 -3.90 19.66
C LEU A 4 13.24 -2.89 18.72
N ALA A 5 12.00 -2.48 19.02
CA ALA A 5 11.38 -1.33 18.35
C ALA A 5 12.19 -0.07 18.67
N ASP A 6 12.60 0.13 19.91
CA ASP A 6 13.47 1.22 20.38
C ASP A 6 14.80 1.25 19.63
N LEU A 7 15.51 0.14 19.46
CA LEU A 7 16.79 0.11 18.73
C LEU A 7 16.63 0.44 17.23
N SER A 8 15.59 -0.08 16.58
CA SER A 8 15.31 0.21 15.16
C SER A 8 14.76 1.62 14.93
N PHE A 9 13.89 2.09 15.82
CA PHE A 9 13.30 3.43 15.82
C PHE A 9 14.37 4.48 16.16
N THR A 10 15.24 4.24 17.14
CA THR A 10 16.38 5.12 17.44
C THR A 10 17.39 5.14 16.29
N GLY A 11 17.64 4.00 15.63
CA GLY A 11 18.47 3.92 14.43
C GLY A 11 17.91 4.72 13.24
N LEU A 12 16.64 4.52 12.87
CA LEU A 12 15.98 5.30 11.82
C LEU A 12 15.86 6.78 12.17
N SER A 13 15.52 7.09 13.43
CA SER A 13 15.41 8.46 13.92
C SER A 13 16.74 9.18 13.88
N SER A 14 17.86 8.49 14.17
CA SER A 14 19.20 9.07 14.10
C SER A 14 19.59 9.46 12.67
N ALA A 15 19.30 8.61 11.68
CA ALA A 15 19.57 8.92 10.27
C ALA A 15 18.71 10.10 9.78
N VAL A 16 17.42 10.11 10.14
CA VAL A 16 16.51 11.22 9.84
C VAL A 16 16.98 12.51 10.51
N LEU A 17 17.44 12.46 11.77
CA LEU A 17 17.98 13.62 12.47
C LEU A 17 19.23 14.16 11.78
N VAL A 18 20.16 13.28 11.38
CA VAL A 18 21.40 13.67 10.69
C VAL A 18 21.08 14.38 9.39
N THR A 19 20.21 13.83 8.56
CA THR A 19 19.75 14.48 7.33
C THR A 19 19.13 15.85 7.61
N ARG A 20 18.26 15.95 8.62
CA ARG A 20 17.63 17.24 8.99
C ARG A 20 18.62 18.26 9.55
N VAL A 21 19.67 17.82 10.27
CA VAL A 21 20.77 18.67 10.73
C VAL A 21 21.54 19.24 9.53
N PHE A 22 21.83 18.43 8.52
CA PHE A 22 22.46 18.91 7.28
C PHE A 22 21.60 19.95 6.58
N LEU A 23 20.29 19.71 6.42
CA LEU A 23 19.35 20.68 5.86
C LEU A 23 19.30 21.97 6.68
N CYS A 24 19.33 21.87 8.01
CA CYS A 24 19.30 23.02 8.91
C CYS A 24 20.57 23.86 8.76
N SER A 25 21.74 23.22 8.68
CA SER A 25 23.02 23.90 8.45
C SER A 25 23.04 24.65 7.11
N SER A 26 22.49 24.03 6.06
CA SER A 26 22.32 24.63 4.74
C SER A 26 21.37 25.85 4.78
N GLY A 27 20.23 25.70 5.46
CA GLY A 27 19.25 26.78 5.68
C GLY A 27 19.79 27.96 6.49
N ILE A 28 20.61 27.70 7.52
CA ILE A 28 21.30 28.74 8.30
C ILE A 28 22.33 29.46 7.44
N LYS A 29 23.15 28.72 6.68
CA LYS A 29 24.19 29.28 5.80
C LYS A 29 23.57 30.22 4.76
N ILE A 30 22.49 29.82 4.09
CA ILE A 30 21.84 30.67 3.09
C ILE A 30 21.21 31.90 3.74
N PHE A 31 20.52 31.75 4.89
CA PHE A 31 19.92 32.89 5.60
C PHE A 31 20.96 33.93 6.01
N VAL A 32 22.08 33.50 6.60
CA VAL A 32 23.18 34.41 6.97
C VAL A 32 23.76 35.08 5.72
N THR A 33 23.97 34.34 4.64
CA THR A 33 24.52 34.87 3.39
C THR A 33 23.60 35.92 2.77
N THR A 34 22.31 35.63 2.62
CA THR A 34 21.33 36.57 2.04
C THR A 34 21.13 37.80 2.93
N LYS A 35 21.13 37.61 4.26
CA LYS A 35 20.93 38.72 5.21
C LYS A 35 22.15 39.65 5.26
N THR A 36 23.36 39.10 5.30
CA THR A 36 24.60 39.88 5.32
C THR A 36 24.82 40.63 4.00
N ALA A 37 24.46 40.02 2.87
CA ALA A 37 24.57 40.64 1.55
C ALA A 37 23.42 41.61 1.22
N GLN A 38 22.43 41.79 2.11
CA GLN A 38 21.18 42.52 1.84
C GLN A 38 20.51 42.11 0.52
N SER A 39 20.62 40.82 0.18
CA SER A 39 20.17 40.32 -1.12
C SER A 39 18.68 39.99 -1.11
N GLN A 40 18.06 39.92 -2.30
CA GLN A 40 16.66 39.53 -2.40
C GLN A 40 16.51 38.04 -2.02
N GLY A 41 15.46 37.68 -1.25
CA GLY A 41 15.20 36.29 -0.85
C GLY A 41 15.43 35.96 0.64
N VAL A 42 15.65 36.96 1.49
CA VAL A 42 15.86 36.77 2.95
C VAL A 42 14.65 36.12 3.62
N ASP A 43 13.43 36.50 3.23
CA ASP A 43 12.19 35.96 3.79
C ASP A 43 12.00 34.48 3.43
N GLU A 44 12.29 34.11 2.19
CA GLU A 44 12.32 32.72 1.74
C GLU A 44 13.35 31.89 2.51
N ALA A 45 14.58 32.41 2.68
CA ALA A 45 15.63 31.74 3.44
C ALA A 45 15.24 31.57 4.93
N LEU A 46 14.60 32.57 5.53
CA LEU A 46 14.09 32.51 6.89
C LEU A 46 13.00 31.45 7.07
N LYS A 47 12.05 31.39 6.14
CA LYS A 47 10.98 30.38 6.14
C LYS A 47 11.55 28.96 6.00
N ASN A 48 12.49 28.76 5.09
CA ASN A 48 13.15 27.45 4.85
C ASN A 48 13.89 26.96 6.12
N ARG A 49 14.62 27.87 6.76
CA ARG A 49 15.30 27.60 8.04
C ARG A 49 14.31 27.22 9.14
N ASN A 50 13.27 28.03 9.35
CA ASN A 50 12.29 27.80 10.41
C ASN A 50 11.54 26.48 10.19
N PHE A 51 11.15 26.18 8.96
CA PHE A 51 10.55 24.90 8.61
C PHE A 51 11.42 23.70 9.02
N THR A 52 12.73 23.76 8.72
CA THR A 52 13.65 22.67 9.06
C THR A 52 13.77 22.51 10.59
N VAL A 53 13.84 23.61 11.33
CA VAL A 53 13.88 23.60 12.81
C VAL A 53 12.59 23.05 13.41
N GLU A 54 11.43 23.46 12.92
CA GLU A 54 10.13 22.96 13.38
C GLU A 54 10.00 21.46 13.15
N LYS A 55 10.42 20.96 11.98
CA LYS A 55 10.41 19.53 11.69
C LYS A 55 11.37 18.75 12.58
N MET A 56 12.59 19.26 12.83
CA MET A 56 13.51 18.65 13.80
C MET A 56 12.89 18.58 15.20
N SER A 57 12.26 19.66 15.65
CA SER A 57 11.58 19.71 16.96
C SER A 57 10.44 18.69 17.03
N ALA A 58 9.63 18.57 15.98
CA ALA A 58 8.54 17.58 15.91
C ALA A 58 9.06 16.13 16.02
N GLU A 59 10.15 15.79 15.31
CA GLU A 59 10.77 14.45 15.43
C GLU A 59 11.33 14.20 16.83
N ILE A 60 11.99 15.19 17.44
CA ILE A 60 12.52 15.08 18.81
C ILE A 60 11.38 14.82 19.81
N ASN A 61 10.26 15.54 19.67
CA ASN A 61 9.10 15.33 20.54
C ASN A 61 8.48 13.94 20.35
N GLU A 62 8.41 13.44 19.12
CA GLU A 62 7.93 12.07 18.88
C GLU A 62 8.88 11.03 19.48
N ILE A 63 10.20 11.24 19.40
CA ILE A 63 11.18 10.36 20.07
C ILE A 63 10.96 10.35 21.59
N ILE A 64 10.78 11.53 22.20
CA ILE A 64 10.52 11.64 23.64
C ILE A 64 9.24 10.87 24.01
N ARG A 65 8.16 11.04 23.23
CA ARG A 65 6.89 10.34 23.44
C ARG A 65 7.05 8.83 23.38
N VAL A 66 7.72 8.31 22.34
CA VAL A 66 7.92 6.87 22.14
C VAL A 66 8.80 6.27 23.23
N LEU A 67 9.86 6.98 23.66
CA LEU A 67 10.73 6.52 24.76
C LEU A 67 10.01 6.43 26.11
N GLN A 68 8.87 7.11 26.28
CA GLN A 68 8.06 7.06 27.49
C GLN A 68 7.02 5.92 27.49
N LEU A 69 6.86 5.19 26.37
CA LEU A 69 5.90 4.10 26.27
C LEU A 69 6.34 2.90 27.13
N THR A 70 5.54 2.59 28.15
CA THR A 70 5.73 1.42 29.01
C THR A 70 4.77 0.28 28.70
N SER A 71 3.75 0.54 27.86
CA SER A 71 2.76 -0.43 27.41
C SER A 71 2.33 -0.14 25.97
N TRP A 72 1.15 -0.61 25.53
CA TRP A 72 0.66 -0.42 24.17
C TRP A 72 0.37 1.07 23.92
N ASP A 73 0.68 1.53 22.71
CA ASP A 73 0.49 2.94 22.32
C ASP A 73 -0.98 3.21 21.97
N GLU A 74 -1.76 3.61 22.98
CA GLU A 74 -3.15 4.02 22.82
C GLU A 74 -3.29 5.32 21.99
N ASP A 75 -2.28 6.20 22.07
CA ASP A 75 -2.25 7.53 21.43
C ASP A 75 -1.77 7.52 19.97
N ALA A 76 -1.20 6.41 19.50
CA ALA A 76 -0.72 6.25 18.11
C ALA A 76 -1.78 6.63 17.05
N TRP A 77 -3.04 6.36 17.35
CA TRP A 77 -4.16 6.61 16.44
C TRP A 77 -4.59 8.07 16.41
N ALA A 78 -4.54 8.78 17.54
CA ALA A 78 -4.95 10.18 17.65
C ALA A 78 -4.06 11.11 16.80
N SER A 79 -2.75 10.82 16.75
CA SER A 79 -1.81 11.54 15.88
C SER A 79 -2.10 11.29 14.39
N LYS A 80 -2.46 10.05 14.02
CA LYS A 80 -2.75 9.65 12.63
C LYS A 80 -4.05 10.26 12.10
N ASP A 81 -5.09 10.35 12.92
CA ASP A 81 -6.40 10.91 12.52
C ASP A 81 -6.35 12.44 12.39
N THR A 82 -5.68 13.11 13.34
CA THR A 82 -5.48 14.58 13.30
C THR A 82 -4.70 14.99 12.06
N GLU A 83 -3.67 14.22 11.70
CA GLU A 83 -2.86 14.44 10.51
C GLU A 83 -3.66 14.15 9.22
N THR A 84 -4.49 13.10 9.21
CA THR A 84 -5.36 12.78 8.07
C THR A 84 -6.40 13.87 7.84
N MET A 85 -6.96 14.47 8.90
CA MET A 85 -7.87 15.61 8.80
C MET A 85 -7.17 16.88 8.29
N LYS A 86 -5.97 17.20 8.78
CA LYS A 86 -5.18 18.33 8.27
C LYS A 86 -4.85 18.18 6.79
N ARG A 87 -4.55 16.95 6.33
CA ARG A 87 -4.33 16.63 4.90
C ARG A 87 -5.57 16.87 4.06
N ALA A 88 -6.74 16.42 4.53
CA ALA A 88 -8.00 16.66 3.84
C ALA A 88 -8.29 18.17 3.71
N LEU A 89 -8.05 18.94 4.78
CA LEU A 89 -8.24 20.38 4.79
C LEU A 89 -7.32 21.11 3.77
N ALA A 90 -6.03 20.78 3.75
CA ALA A 90 -5.07 21.40 2.84
C ALA A 90 -5.37 21.08 1.36
N LEU A 91 -5.83 19.85 1.08
CA LEU A 91 -6.25 19.46 -0.26
C LEU A 91 -7.50 20.25 -0.70
N ILE A 92 -8.47 20.45 0.21
CA ILE A 92 -9.66 21.26 -0.02
C ILE A 92 -9.27 22.71 -0.33
N ASP A 93 -8.40 23.32 0.49
CA ASP A 93 -7.99 24.71 0.33
C ASP A 93 -7.26 24.95 -1.00
N SER A 94 -6.36 24.03 -1.40
CA SER A 94 -5.59 24.14 -2.65
C SER A 94 -6.47 24.13 -3.91
N LYS A 95 -7.65 23.48 -3.83
CA LYS A 95 -8.56 23.31 -4.98
C LYS A 95 -9.76 24.27 -4.94
N MET A 96 -9.99 24.96 -3.82
CA MET A 96 -11.17 25.79 -3.59
C MET A 96 -11.29 26.96 -4.57
N ALA A 97 -10.18 27.61 -4.90
CA ALA A 97 -10.16 28.75 -5.82
C ALA A 97 -10.53 28.32 -7.25
N GLN A 98 -10.02 27.18 -7.71
CA GLN A 98 -10.27 26.65 -9.05
C GLN A 98 -11.74 26.18 -9.21
N ALA A 99 -12.29 25.53 -8.18
CA ALA A 99 -13.69 25.12 -8.14
C ALA A 99 -14.67 26.30 -8.15
N LYS A 100 -14.37 27.36 -7.38
CA LYS A 100 -15.16 28.60 -7.38
C LYS A 100 -15.13 29.32 -8.72
N ASN A 101 -14.00 29.29 -9.42
CA ASN A 101 -13.86 29.90 -10.74
C ASN A 101 -14.66 29.14 -11.81
N TRP A 102 -14.70 27.80 -11.73
CA TRP A 102 -15.53 26.97 -12.60
C TRP A 102 -17.02 27.23 -12.41
N LEU A 103 -17.49 27.28 -11.15
CA LEU A 103 -18.90 27.56 -10.83
C LEU A 103 -19.36 28.98 -11.25
N ARG A 104 -18.41 29.91 -11.42
CA ARG A 104 -18.69 31.30 -11.82
C ARG A 104 -18.73 31.49 -13.33
N ASP A 105 -18.26 30.52 -14.12
CA ASP A 105 -18.23 30.59 -15.58
C ASP A 105 -19.39 29.78 -16.19
N PRO A 106 -20.43 30.43 -16.74
CA PRO A 106 -21.58 29.75 -17.36
C PRO A 106 -21.23 28.94 -18.61
N ASN A 107 -20.05 29.15 -19.21
CA ASN A 107 -19.60 28.50 -20.44
C ASN A 107 -18.47 27.48 -20.20
N ALA A 108 -18.17 27.16 -18.94
CA ALA A 108 -17.11 26.20 -18.60
C ALA A 108 -17.45 24.80 -19.15
N PRO A 109 -16.54 24.13 -19.91
CA PRO A 109 -16.85 22.84 -20.51
C PRO A 109 -16.95 21.74 -19.43
N PRO A 110 -18.02 20.91 -19.43
CA PRO A 110 -18.10 19.74 -18.56
C PRO A 110 -17.03 18.72 -18.95
N GLY A 111 -16.21 18.26 -17.99
CA GLY A 111 -15.17 17.25 -18.20
C GLY A 111 -13.73 17.78 -18.34
N THR A 112 -13.49 19.09 -18.15
CA THR A 112 -12.12 19.66 -18.14
C THR A 112 -11.45 19.49 -16.77
N HIS A 113 -10.12 19.71 -16.70
CA HIS A 113 -9.33 19.63 -15.47
C HIS A 113 -9.98 20.34 -14.28
N THR A 114 -10.82 21.36 -14.47
CA THR A 114 -11.52 22.10 -13.41
C THR A 114 -12.82 21.44 -12.92
N SER A 115 -13.52 20.62 -13.72
CA SER A 115 -14.72 19.91 -13.29
C SER A 115 -14.44 18.65 -12.45
N THR A 116 -13.23 18.09 -12.53
CA THR A 116 -12.79 17.03 -11.60
C THR A 116 -12.49 17.56 -10.20
N HIS A 117 -12.29 18.89 -10.05
CA HIS A 117 -11.93 19.53 -8.78
C HIS A 117 -13.15 19.85 -7.90
N THR A 118 -14.34 20.03 -8.49
CA THR A 118 -15.60 20.19 -7.75
C THR A 118 -16.09 18.90 -7.11
N HIS A 119 -15.72 17.72 -7.63
CA HIS A 119 -16.08 16.43 -7.03
C HIS A 119 -15.15 15.94 -5.91
N THR A 120 -13.92 16.48 -5.82
CA THR A 120 -13.05 16.26 -4.63
C THR A 120 -13.51 17.02 -3.39
N HIS A 121 -14.48 17.93 -3.54
CA HIS A 121 -14.98 18.82 -2.48
C HIS A 121 -15.94 18.12 -1.49
N THR A 122 -16.49 16.96 -1.84
CA THR A 122 -17.66 16.40 -1.17
C THR A 122 -17.31 15.19 -0.28
N HIS A 123 -16.62 15.43 0.86
CA HIS A 123 -16.20 14.37 1.77
C HIS A 123 -16.47 14.64 3.28
N THR A 124 -17.71 14.99 3.63
CA THR A 124 -18.25 14.86 5.00
C THR A 124 -19.66 14.26 5.00
N HIS A 125 -19.83 13.16 5.74
CA HIS A 125 -20.74 12.04 5.42
C HIS A 125 -22.26 12.25 5.68
N ILE A 126 -22.76 13.47 5.90
CA ILE A 126 -24.17 13.71 6.26
C ILE A 126 -24.88 14.76 5.38
N THR A 127 -24.18 15.79 4.90
CA THR A 127 -24.82 16.91 4.17
C THR A 127 -24.83 16.74 2.64
N LEU A 128 -24.14 15.72 2.11
CA LEU A 128 -23.72 15.70 0.70
C LEU A 128 -24.52 14.81 -0.25
N THR A 129 -25.39 13.95 0.26
CA THR A 129 -26.32 13.18 -0.59
C THR A 129 -27.35 14.08 -1.28
N GLY A 130 -27.50 15.34 -0.86
CA GLY A 130 -28.46 16.30 -1.43
C GLY A 130 -27.94 17.20 -2.56
N ILE A 131 -26.63 17.23 -2.86
CA ILE A 131 -26.06 18.21 -3.81
C ILE A 131 -25.80 17.61 -5.20
N THR A 132 -25.77 16.29 -5.36
CA THR A 132 -25.44 15.63 -6.65
C THR A 132 -26.57 14.80 -7.27
N HIS A 133 -27.71 14.66 -6.60
CA HIS A 133 -28.89 14.00 -7.14
C HIS A 133 -30.17 14.78 -6.81
N THR A 134 -30.74 15.43 -7.83
CA THR A 134 -32.19 15.61 -7.90
C THR A 134 -32.79 14.26 -8.27
N ASP A 135 -32.87 13.35 -7.31
CA ASP A 135 -33.80 12.22 -7.28
C ASP A 135 -33.75 11.55 -5.88
N MET A 136 -34.75 11.89 -5.08
CA MET A 136 -35.29 11.27 -3.85
C MET A 136 -34.33 10.67 -2.79
N PRO A 137 -34.32 11.21 -1.54
CA PRO A 137 -33.53 10.67 -0.45
C PRO A 137 -34.29 9.58 0.34
N TYR A 138 -33.71 8.40 0.50
CA TYR A 138 -34.06 7.50 1.61
C TYR A 138 -32.93 7.51 2.65
N ILE A 139 -33.23 8.14 3.79
CA ILE A 139 -32.42 8.19 4.99
C ILE A 139 -32.58 6.86 5.71
N TYR A 140 -31.51 6.08 5.85
CA TYR A 140 -31.46 5.02 6.86
C TYR A 140 -30.29 5.25 7.82
N THR A 141 -30.67 5.27 9.09
CA THR A 141 -29.88 5.66 10.25
C THR A 141 -28.79 4.63 10.59
N HIS A 142 -27.73 5.15 11.17
CA HIS A 142 -26.48 4.53 11.65
C HIS A 142 -26.65 3.26 12.53
N THR A 143 -27.88 2.88 12.89
CA THR A 143 -28.19 1.79 13.83
C THR A 143 -28.11 0.40 13.18
N GLY A 144 -28.32 0.26 11.87
CA GLY A 144 -28.29 -1.06 11.19
C GLY A 144 -26.90 -1.56 10.79
N LEU A 145 -25.89 -0.69 10.72
CA LEU A 145 -24.52 -1.05 10.34
C LEU A 145 -23.77 -1.75 11.48
N THR A 146 -24.04 -1.39 12.73
CA THR A 146 -23.46 -2.02 13.92
C THR A 146 -23.84 -3.49 14.06
N ASP A 147 -25.07 -3.87 13.70
CA ASP A 147 -25.54 -5.26 13.79
C ASP A 147 -24.96 -6.16 12.69
N ILE A 148 -24.69 -5.61 11.50
CA ILE A 148 -24.04 -6.33 10.38
C ILE A 148 -22.56 -6.59 10.68
N ILE A 149 -21.87 -5.65 11.33
CA ILE A 149 -20.47 -5.80 11.77
C ILE A 149 -20.33 -6.89 12.84
N HIS A 150 -21.33 -7.07 13.71
CA HIS A 150 -21.33 -8.08 14.75
C HIS A 150 -21.57 -9.51 14.23
N TYR A 151 -22.40 -9.68 13.19
CA TYR A 151 -22.75 -11.00 12.65
C TYR A 151 -21.90 -11.45 11.46
N THR A 152 -21.27 -10.52 10.75
CA THR A 152 -20.38 -10.82 9.65
C THR A 152 -19.07 -10.08 9.90
N HIS A 153 -18.00 -10.83 10.15
CA HIS A 153 -16.67 -10.32 10.47
C HIS A 153 -16.05 -9.46 9.32
N PHE A 154 -16.65 -8.30 8.99
CA PHE A 154 -16.24 -7.41 7.90
C PHE A 154 -16.02 -5.98 8.40
N PRO A 155 -14.78 -5.63 8.82
CA PRO A 155 -14.49 -4.31 9.39
C PRO A 155 -14.17 -3.19 8.38
N ASN A 156 -14.16 -3.42 7.05
CA ASN A 156 -13.47 -2.51 6.10
C ASN A 156 -14.35 -1.78 5.05
N PHE A 157 -15.67 -1.71 5.20
CA PHE A 157 -16.57 -1.22 4.14
C PHE A 157 -16.51 0.30 3.85
N SER A 158 -16.38 1.14 4.88
CA SER A 158 -16.36 2.61 4.72
C SER A 158 -15.10 3.12 4.01
N ALA A 159 -13.95 2.49 4.28
CA ALA A 159 -12.66 2.85 3.69
C ALA A 159 -12.61 2.52 2.19
N VAL A 160 -13.11 1.35 1.78
CA VAL A 160 -13.05 0.88 0.38
C VAL A 160 -13.94 1.75 -0.54
N THR A 161 -15.10 2.19 -0.05
CA THR A 161 -16.03 3.05 -0.81
C THR A 161 -15.47 4.47 -0.98
N ALA A 162 -14.83 5.01 0.06
CA ALA A 162 -14.13 6.31 -0.01
C ALA A 162 -12.92 6.26 -0.95
N GLN A 163 -12.16 5.16 -0.93
CA GLN A 163 -10.98 4.97 -1.78
C GLN A 163 -11.33 4.86 -3.28
N ARG A 164 -12.49 4.28 -3.61
CA ARG A 164 -13.02 4.21 -4.98
C ARG A 164 -13.27 5.59 -5.59
N MET A 165 -13.88 6.52 -4.83
CA MET A 165 -14.17 7.88 -5.34
C MET A 165 -12.89 8.68 -5.63
N LEU A 166 -11.79 8.41 -4.91
CA LEU A 166 -10.48 9.02 -5.15
C LEU A 166 -9.82 8.52 -6.45
N LEU A 167 -10.03 7.27 -6.82
CA LEU A 167 -9.46 6.64 -8.03
C LEU A 167 -10.20 7.03 -9.32
N THR A 168 -11.51 7.21 -9.26
CA THR A 168 -12.32 7.53 -10.46
C THR A 168 -12.14 8.96 -10.95
N ASN A 169 -11.70 9.90 -10.10
CA ASN A 169 -11.67 11.34 -10.41
C ASN A 169 -10.34 11.87 -10.99
N SER A 170 -9.29 11.03 -11.10
CA SER A 170 -7.94 11.42 -11.54
C SER A 170 -7.60 11.13 -13.01
N HIS A 171 -8.46 10.43 -13.74
CA HIS A 171 -8.14 9.92 -15.07
C HIS A 171 -8.61 10.87 -16.17
N SER A 172 -7.66 11.29 -17.03
CA SER A 172 -7.93 12.02 -18.27
C SER A 172 -8.44 11.08 -19.37
N HIS A 173 -9.39 11.57 -20.18
CA HIS A 173 -10.14 10.84 -21.20
C HIS A 173 -9.30 10.02 -22.20
N THR A 174 -9.44 8.69 -22.15
CA THR A 174 -9.31 7.77 -23.30
C THR A 174 -10.48 6.77 -23.30
N HIS A 175 -10.77 6.13 -24.44
CA HIS A 175 -11.95 5.30 -24.71
C HIS A 175 -12.22 4.14 -23.73
N THR A 176 -11.28 3.80 -22.85
CA THR A 176 -11.38 2.80 -21.77
C THR A 176 -12.20 3.28 -20.56
N HIS A 177 -12.45 4.59 -20.43
CA HIS A 177 -13.15 5.24 -19.29
C HIS A 177 -14.62 4.83 -19.13
N THR A 178 -15.36 4.63 -20.22
CA THR A 178 -16.82 4.37 -20.16
C THR A 178 -17.13 2.95 -19.69
N HIS A 179 -16.25 1.98 -19.96
CA HIS A 179 -16.44 0.58 -19.55
C HIS A 179 -16.04 0.33 -18.09
N THR A 180 -14.95 0.92 -17.60
CA THR A 180 -14.47 0.76 -16.21
C THR A 180 -15.32 1.55 -15.20
N SER A 181 -15.73 2.78 -15.53
CA SER A 181 -16.64 3.59 -14.70
C SER A 181 -18.04 2.99 -14.60
N SER A 182 -18.61 2.49 -15.71
CA SER A 182 -19.93 1.86 -15.73
C SER A 182 -19.95 0.47 -15.08
N SER A 183 -18.86 -0.30 -15.20
CA SER A 183 -18.78 -1.62 -14.56
C SER A 183 -18.51 -1.50 -13.05
N SER A 184 -17.71 -0.54 -12.61
CA SER A 184 -17.48 -0.30 -11.19
C SER A 184 -18.70 0.33 -10.49
N SER A 185 -19.50 1.15 -11.19
CA SER A 185 -20.74 1.70 -10.64
C SER A 185 -21.79 0.62 -10.45
N LYS A 186 -21.91 -0.30 -11.41
CA LYS A 186 -22.74 -1.51 -11.28
C LYS A 186 -22.32 -2.38 -10.10
N SER A 187 -21.02 -2.66 -9.93
CA SER A 187 -20.53 -3.45 -8.79
C SER A 187 -20.81 -2.74 -7.45
N LEU A 188 -20.64 -1.42 -7.35
CA LEU A 188 -20.96 -0.69 -6.11
C LEU A 188 -22.46 -0.67 -5.80
N THR A 189 -23.31 -0.42 -6.80
CA THR A 189 -24.77 -0.49 -6.63
C THR A 189 -25.20 -1.89 -6.21
N GLY A 190 -24.58 -2.93 -6.77
CA GLY A 190 -24.79 -4.32 -6.37
C GLY A 190 -24.35 -4.59 -4.92
N VAL A 191 -23.19 -4.08 -4.50
CA VAL A 191 -22.69 -4.19 -3.11
C VAL A 191 -23.63 -3.48 -2.13
N ASN A 192 -24.06 -2.25 -2.43
CA ASN A 192 -25.00 -1.49 -1.60
C ASN A 192 -26.36 -2.21 -1.49
N LEU A 193 -26.88 -2.74 -2.60
CA LEU A 193 -28.11 -3.51 -2.61
C LEU A 193 -27.97 -4.80 -1.77
N CYS A 194 -26.85 -5.51 -1.88
CA CYS A 194 -26.58 -6.71 -1.07
C CYS A 194 -26.52 -6.38 0.42
N ILE A 195 -25.93 -5.24 0.82
CA ILE A 195 -25.92 -4.79 2.22
C ILE A 195 -27.33 -4.50 2.72
N SER A 196 -28.14 -3.78 1.95
CA SER A 196 -29.54 -3.50 2.31
C SER A 196 -30.37 -4.78 2.44
N LEU A 197 -30.15 -5.74 1.55
CA LEU A 197 -30.79 -7.06 1.59
C LEU A 197 -30.30 -7.89 2.79
N LEU A 198 -29.00 -7.91 3.09
CA LEU A 198 -28.44 -8.60 4.25
C LEU A 198 -28.97 -7.99 5.56
N GLY A 199 -28.94 -6.67 5.71
CA GLY A 199 -29.48 -5.98 6.89
C GLY A 199 -30.97 -6.28 7.11
N SER A 200 -31.76 -6.29 6.03
CA SER A 200 -33.18 -6.67 6.10
C SER A 200 -33.38 -8.17 6.40
N ALA A 201 -32.51 -9.03 5.86
CA ALA A 201 -32.55 -10.48 6.06
C ALA A 201 -32.20 -10.93 7.48
N PHE A 202 -31.24 -10.24 8.12
CA PHE A 202 -30.92 -10.45 9.53
C PHE A 202 -32.03 -9.95 10.44
N LYS A 203 -32.59 -8.77 10.16
CA LYS A 203 -33.67 -8.18 10.97
C LYS A 203 -34.98 -8.96 10.90
N ASN A 204 -35.28 -9.56 9.75
CA ASN A 204 -36.55 -10.27 9.50
C ASN A 204 -36.46 -11.80 9.63
N LYS A 205 -35.37 -12.37 10.17
CA LYS A 205 -35.15 -13.83 10.29
C LYS A 205 -35.44 -14.60 9.00
N ILE A 206 -34.99 -14.06 7.86
CA ILE A 206 -35.18 -14.68 6.54
C ILE A 206 -34.43 -16.04 6.50
N PRO A 207 -34.91 -17.07 5.77
CA PRO A 207 -34.26 -18.37 5.69
C PRO A 207 -32.76 -18.32 5.35
N THR A 208 -31.96 -19.15 6.03
CA THR A 208 -30.49 -19.18 5.97
C THR A 208 -29.93 -19.33 4.55
N HIS A 209 -30.65 -19.99 3.65
CA HIS A 209 -30.26 -20.14 2.24
C HIS A 209 -30.23 -18.79 1.49
N ILE A 210 -31.20 -17.89 1.75
CA ILE A 210 -31.26 -16.56 1.12
C ILE A 210 -30.15 -15.65 1.68
N GLN A 211 -29.86 -15.78 2.97
CA GLN A 211 -28.72 -15.10 3.60
C GLN A 211 -27.39 -15.57 2.98
N ASN A 212 -27.19 -16.87 2.80
CA ASN A 212 -25.99 -17.44 2.18
C ASN A 212 -25.80 -17.01 0.73
N ILE A 213 -26.87 -16.96 -0.08
CA ILE A 213 -26.80 -16.43 -1.45
C ILE A 213 -26.39 -14.95 -1.43
N SER A 214 -26.99 -14.14 -0.55
CA SER A 214 -26.69 -12.71 -0.46
C SER A 214 -25.24 -12.46 -0.04
N VAL A 215 -24.70 -13.26 0.89
CA VAL A 215 -23.28 -13.22 1.27
C VAL A 215 -22.37 -13.63 0.12
N CYS A 216 -22.72 -14.69 -0.62
CA CYS A 216 -21.93 -15.15 -1.76
C CYS A 216 -21.85 -14.10 -2.88
N VAL A 217 -22.99 -13.49 -3.22
CA VAL A 217 -23.06 -12.41 -4.23
C VAL A 217 -22.28 -11.18 -3.75
N TYR A 218 -22.43 -10.78 -2.48
CA TYR A 218 -21.65 -9.69 -1.89
C TYR A 218 -20.14 -9.93 -2.00
N LEU A 219 -19.67 -11.12 -1.60
CA LEU A 219 -18.26 -11.47 -1.65
C LEU A 219 -17.70 -11.47 -3.07
N CYS A 220 -18.46 -11.98 -4.03
CA CYS A 220 -18.07 -12.00 -5.44
C CYS A 220 -17.96 -10.58 -6.01
N LEU A 221 -18.97 -9.73 -5.77
CA LEU A 221 -18.97 -8.33 -6.21
C LEU A 221 -17.86 -7.51 -5.56
N PHE A 222 -17.56 -7.78 -4.29
CA PHE A 222 -16.47 -7.12 -3.58
C PHE A 222 -15.10 -7.50 -4.14
N GLN A 223 -14.88 -8.78 -4.46
CA GLN A 223 -13.65 -9.26 -5.10
C GLN A 223 -13.48 -8.67 -6.51
N ASP A 224 -14.54 -8.63 -7.32
CA ASP A 224 -14.53 -7.99 -8.64
C ASP A 224 -14.22 -6.48 -8.55
N LEU A 225 -14.84 -5.78 -7.60
CA LEU A 225 -14.55 -4.36 -7.36
C LEU A 225 -13.09 -4.14 -6.97
N LYS A 226 -12.54 -4.98 -6.08
CA LYS A 226 -11.12 -4.92 -5.69
C LYS A 226 -10.21 -5.09 -6.91
N GLY A 227 -10.47 -6.09 -7.76
CA GLY A 227 -9.69 -6.34 -8.98
C GLY A 227 -9.67 -5.12 -9.91
N LYS A 228 -10.85 -4.53 -10.18
CA LYS A 228 -10.97 -3.32 -11.01
C LYS A 228 -10.25 -2.11 -10.44
N MET A 229 -10.30 -1.93 -9.11
CA MET A 229 -9.59 -0.83 -8.46
C MET A 229 -8.07 -1.02 -8.53
N GLN A 230 -7.59 -2.25 -8.41
CA GLN A 230 -6.17 -2.60 -8.56
C GLN A 230 -5.68 -2.36 -9.98
N GLU A 231 -6.45 -2.77 -10.98
CA GLU A 231 -6.15 -2.53 -12.41
C GLU A 231 -6.02 -1.03 -12.71
N ALA A 232 -7.04 -0.24 -12.32
CA ALA A 232 -7.03 1.21 -12.54
C ALA A 232 -5.86 1.91 -11.81
N MET A 233 -5.58 1.50 -10.57
CA MET A 233 -4.44 2.02 -9.81
C MET A 233 -3.10 1.67 -10.48
N THR A 234 -2.96 0.45 -11.01
CA THR A 234 -1.74 0.00 -11.69
C THR A 234 -1.48 0.79 -12.97
N GLN A 235 -2.53 1.08 -13.74
CA GLN A 235 -2.43 1.95 -14.92
C GLN A 235 -2.01 3.38 -14.53
N GLU A 236 -2.63 3.95 -13.50
CA GLU A 236 -2.23 5.28 -13.00
C GLU A 236 -0.77 5.31 -12.53
N VAL A 237 -0.28 4.26 -11.88
CA VAL A 237 1.12 4.17 -11.47
C VAL A 237 2.05 4.07 -12.67
N SER A 238 1.72 3.21 -13.64
CA SER A 238 2.48 3.05 -14.90
C SER A 238 2.68 4.40 -15.59
N ASP A 239 1.64 5.23 -15.63
CA ASP A 239 1.67 6.54 -16.25
C ASP A 239 2.41 7.60 -15.42
N ILE A 240 2.00 7.80 -14.16
CA ILE A 240 2.49 8.92 -13.34
C ILE A 240 3.95 8.73 -12.93
N PHE A 241 4.35 7.49 -12.64
CA PHE A 241 5.72 7.20 -12.22
C PHE A 241 6.67 6.88 -13.39
N SER A 242 6.20 6.90 -14.65
CA SER A 242 7.07 6.76 -15.82
C SER A 242 8.15 7.84 -15.90
N ASP A 243 7.89 9.02 -15.34
CA ASP A 243 8.85 10.11 -15.22
C ASP A 243 8.62 10.92 -13.96
N THR A 244 9.51 10.72 -13.00
CA THR A 244 9.45 11.34 -11.70
C THR A 244 10.36 12.56 -11.56
N THR A 245 11.25 12.81 -12.54
CA THR A 245 12.37 13.77 -12.37
C THR A 245 12.41 14.90 -13.40
N THR A 246 11.72 14.79 -14.54
CA THR A 246 11.75 15.87 -15.55
C THR A 246 11.23 17.21 -15.01
N PRO A 247 10.11 17.28 -14.25
CA PRO A 247 9.62 18.57 -13.76
C PRO A 247 10.62 19.30 -12.85
N ILE A 248 11.33 18.59 -11.97
CA ILE A 248 12.36 19.21 -11.11
C ILE A 248 13.62 19.60 -11.90
N LYS A 249 13.98 18.84 -12.95
CA LYS A 249 15.07 19.21 -13.87
C LYS A 249 14.74 20.49 -14.64
N LEU A 250 13.51 20.64 -15.12
CA LEU A 250 13.06 21.86 -15.80
C LEU A 250 13.01 23.06 -14.84
N LEU A 251 12.62 22.86 -13.58
CA LEU A 251 12.70 23.88 -12.54
C LEU A 251 14.15 24.33 -12.29
N ALA A 252 15.10 23.38 -12.22
CA ALA A 252 16.52 23.69 -12.05
C ALA A 252 17.09 24.53 -13.21
N VAL A 253 16.71 24.20 -14.46
CA VAL A 253 17.08 24.98 -15.64
C VAL A 253 16.49 26.39 -15.59
N ALA A 254 15.21 26.53 -15.23
CA ALA A 254 14.58 27.85 -15.11
C ALA A 254 15.21 28.70 -14.00
N ALA A 255 15.58 28.09 -12.87
CA ALA A 255 16.20 28.78 -11.75
C ALA A 255 17.62 29.29 -12.04
N THR A 256 18.32 28.67 -12.99
CA THR A 256 19.68 29.07 -13.44
C THR A 256 19.67 29.94 -14.70
N ALA A 257 18.49 30.33 -15.20
CA ALA A 257 18.36 31.12 -16.41
C ALA A 257 19.14 32.46 -16.30
N PRO A 258 19.89 32.88 -17.36
CA PRO A 258 20.59 34.15 -17.39
C PRO A 258 19.68 35.36 -17.18
N LEU A 259 20.20 36.45 -16.60
CA LEU A 259 19.46 37.70 -16.38
C LEU A 259 18.93 38.34 -17.68
N SER A 260 19.53 38.04 -18.83
CA SER A 260 19.08 38.52 -20.14
C SER A 260 17.90 37.75 -20.73
N THR A 261 17.42 36.71 -20.06
CA THR A 261 16.33 35.85 -20.57
C THR A 261 15.00 36.59 -20.46
N PRO A 262 14.25 36.78 -21.56
CA PRO A 262 12.91 37.38 -21.50
C PRO A 262 11.97 36.51 -20.66
N ASN A 263 11.04 37.16 -19.93
CA ASN A 263 10.00 36.50 -19.13
C ASN A 263 10.54 35.47 -18.12
N ARG A 264 11.76 35.68 -17.62
CA ARG A 264 12.46 34.76 -16.72
C ARG A 264 11.64 34.35 -15.49
N GLU A 265 11.05 35.32 -14.80
CA GLU A 265 10.23 35.06 -13.62
C GLU A 265 8.92 34.32 -13.96
N GLU A 266 8.27 34.67 -15.07
CA GLU A 266 7.03 34.00 -15.52
C GLU A 266 7.28 32.53 -15.90
N VAL A 267 8.35 32.28 -16.66
CA VAL A 267 8.77 30.91 -17.01
C VAL A 267 9.14 30.12 -15.76
N PHE A 268 9.82 30.75 -14.80
CA PHE A 268 10.11 30.11 -13.51
C PHE A 268 8.84 29.73 -12.75
N GLU A 269 7.85 30.63 -12.63
CA GLU A 269 6.58 30.31 -11.96
C GLU A 269 5.84 29.17 -12.65
N GLU A 270 5.81 29.16 -13.98
CA GLU A 270 5.19 28.07 -14.74
C GLU A 270 5.88 26.72 -14.45
N ARG A 271 7.22 26.68 -14.44
CA ARG A 271 7.98 25.45 -14.12
C ARG A 271 7.82 25.05 -12.66
N ALA A 272 7.77 26.00 -11.72
CA ALA A 272 7.51 25.74 -10.32
C ALA A 272 6.12 25.14 -10.11
N ALA A 273 5.08 25.74 -10.68
CA ALA A 273 3.71 25.23 -10.60
C ALA A 273 3.58 23.82 -11.24
N ASN A 274 4.23 23.59 -12.37
CA ASN A 274 4.27 22.28 -13.01
C ASN A 274 4.95 21.22 -12.12
N PHE A 275 6.06 21.57 -11.46
CA PHE A 275 6.73 20.70 -10.50
C PHE A 275 5.84 20.39 -9.29
N GLU A 276 5.21 21.40 -8.68
CA GLU A 276 4.32 21.21 -7.52
C GLU A 276 3.11 20.33 -7.87
N ASN A 277 2.47 20.59 -9.01
CA ASN A 277 1.35 19.79 -9.50
C ASN A 277 1.76 18.34 -9.76
N HIS A 278 2.93 18.11 -10.35
CA HIS A 278 3.44 16.78 -10.59
C HIS A 278 3.80 16.04 -9.28
N ALA A 279 4.48 16.71 -8.34
CA ALA A 279 4.80 16.15 -7.03
C ALA A 279 3.53 15.75 -6.24
N ASN A 280 2.48 16.56 -6.32
CA ASN A 280 1.18 16.26 -5.71
C ASN A 280 0.50 15.05 -6.37
N ARG A 281 0.60 14.90 -7.70
CA ARG A 281 0.10 13.72 -8.42
C ARG A 281 0.85 12.45 -8.00
N LEU A 282 2.19 12.49 -7.95
CA LEU A 282 3.00 11.37 -7.45
C LEU A 282 2.56 10.93 -6.06
N GLY A 283 2.39 11.88 -5.14
CA GLY A 283 1.94 11.58 -3.77
C GLY A 283 0.52 10.99 -3.71
N ALA A 284 -0.42 11.51 -4.50
CA ALA A 284 -1.79 11.01 -4.55
C ALA A 284 -1.87 9.59 -5.14
N THR A 285 -1.11 9.32 -6.21
CA THR A 285 -1.03 7.99 -6.83
C THR A 285 -0.35 6.98 -5.88
N ALA A 286 0.68 7.39 -5.14
CA ALA A 286 1.30 6.56 -4.11
C ALA A 286 0.32 6.20 -2.98
N GLU A 287 -0.47 7.16 -2.48
CA GLU A 287 -1.50 6.89 -1.45
C GLU A 287 -2.57 5.91 -1.94
N LYS A 288 -2.93 5.95 -3.23
CA LYS A 288 -3.84 4.98 -3.83
C LYS A 288 -3.24 3.57 -3.89
N ALA A 289 -1.97 3.47 -4.28
CA ALA A 289 -1.24 2.20 -4.27
C ALA A 289 -1.16 1.62 -2.86
N ALA A 290 -0.91 2.45 -1.84
CA ALA A 290 -0.89 2.03 -0.44
C ALA A 290 -2.26 1.51 0.06
N ALA A 291 -3.37 2.04 -0.46
CA ALA A 291 -4.70 1.68 0.01
C ALA A 291 -5.33 0.47 -0.70
N VAL A 292 -4.98 0.25 -1.98
CA VAL A 292 -5.63 -0.76 -2.84
C VAL A 292 -4.66 -1.87 -3.28
N GLY A 293 -3.36 -1.61 -3.16
CA GLY A 293 -2.29 -2.54 -3.52
C GLY A 293 -2.26 -3.81 -2.66
N THR A 294 -1.26 -4.64 -2.93
CA THR A 294 -0.98 -5.89 -2.23
C THR A 294 0.06 -5.73 -1.11
N ALA A 295 0.43 -4.48 -0.81
CA ALA A 295 1.42 -4.13 0.20
C ALA A 295 1.08 -4.66 1.60
N ASN A 296 2.13 -5.07 2.31
CA ASN A 296 2.04 -5.32 3.73
C ASN A 296 1.96 -3.99 4.52
N ARG A 297 1.67 -4.08 5.82
CA ARG A 297 1.52 -2.89 6.68
C ARG A 297 2.77 -1.99 6.69
N SER A 298 3.97 -2.57 6.68
CA SER A 298 5.23 -1.81 6.73
C SER A 298 5.44 -1.01 5.43
N THR A 299 5.19 -1.63 4.27
CA THR A 299 5.26 -0.95 2.98
C THR A 299 4.25 0.19 2.90
N VAL A 300 3.00 -0.02 3.36
CA VAL A 300 1.97 1.04 3.42
C VAL A 300 2.41 2.21 4.30
N GLU A 301 2.93 1.94 5.50
CA GLU A 301 3.45 2.97 6.40
C GLU A 301 4.65 3.71 5.78
N GLY A 302 5.54 2.98 5.10
CA GLY A 302 6.66 3.54 4.35
C GLY A 302 6.22 4.47 3.22
N ILE A 303 5.19 4.08 2.44
CA ILE A 303 4.63 4.92 1.38
C ILE A 303 4.07 6.21 1.97
N HIS A 304 3.26 6.12 3.02
CA HIS A 304 2.70 7.31 3.67
C HIS A 304 3.78 8.25 4.22
N ALA A 305 4.86 7.70 4.78
CA ALA A 305 6.00 8.50 5.23
C ALA A 305 6.71 9.21 4.06
N ALA A 306 6.94 8.51 2.94
CA ALA A 306 7.56 9.07 1.75
C ALA A 306 6.68 10.15 1.09
N VAL A 307 5.36 9.94 1.02
CA VAL A 307 4.38 10.93 0.53
C VAL A 307 4.37 12.17 1.42
N LYS A 308 4.38 11.99 2.76
CA LYS A 308 4.47 13.11 3.70
C LYS A 308 5.75 13.90 3.48
N SER A 309 6.90 13.23 3.34
CA SER A 309 8.18 13.87 3.06
C SER A 309 8.18 14.61 1.72
N ALA A 310 7.58 14.04 0.67
CA ALA A 310 7.46 14.70 -0.63
C ALA A 310 6.64 16.00 -0.53
N ARG A 311 5.49 15.97 0.15
CA ARG A 311 4.65 17.16 0.40
C ARG A 311 5.38 18.23 1.22
N ASP A 312 6.13 17.80 2.22
CA ASP A 312 6.93 18.67 3.08
C ASP A 312 8.10 19.34 2.32
N LEU A 313 8.82 18.59 1.49
CA LEU A 313 10.01 19.07 0.76
C LEU A 313 9.67 19.90 -0.47
N THR A 314 8.56 19.61 -1.16
CA THR A 314 8.20 20.24 -2.45
C THR A 314 8.20 21.78 -2.38
N PRO A 315 7.52 22.45 -1.42
CA PRO A 315 7.58 23.91 -1.30
C PRO A 315 8.97 24.43 -0.92
N GLN A 316 9.76 23.64 -0.17
CA GLN A 316 11.11 24.04 0.25
C GLN A 316 12.07 24.06 -0.95
N VAL A 317 11.96 23.07 -1.86
CA VAL A 317 12.69 23.03 -3.12
C VAL A 317 12.36 24.23 -4.00
N VAL A 318 11.06 24.55 -4.16
CA VAL A 318 10.62 25.72 -4.93
C VAL A 318 11.16 27.02 -4.33
N SER A 319 11.13 27.15 -3.00
CA SER A 319 11.69 28.29 -2.28
C SER A 319 13.21 28.40 -2.48
N ALA A 320 13.95 27.30 -2.42
CA ALA A 320 15.39 27.28 -2.67
C ALA A 320 15.72 27.65 -4.12
N ALA A 321 14.94 27.14 -5.08
CA ALA A 321 15.05 27.48 -6.50
C ALA A 321 14.80 28.99 -6.74
N ARG A 322 13.82 29.56 -6.03
CA ARG A 322 13.48 30.99 -6.09
C ARG A 322 14.58 31.88 -5.49
N ILE A 323 15.22 31.45 -4.42
CA ILE A 323 16.41 32.14 -3.87
C ILE A 323 17.53 32.14 -4.90
N MET A 324 17.79 31.01 -5.58
CA MET A 324 18.79 30.92 -6.65
C MET A 324 18.44 31.82 -7.83
N LEU A 325 17.16 31.88 -8.24
CA LEU A 325 16.68 32.79 -9.28
C LEU A 325 16.98 34.26 -8.93
N LYS A 326 16.73 34.67 -7.70
CA LYS A 326 16.96 36.05 -7.22
C LYS A 326 18.44 36.40 -7.02
N ASN A 327 19.32 35.40 -6.94
CA ASN A 327 20.74 35.58 -6.64
C ASN A 327 21.64 34.81 -7.65
N PRO A 328 21.67 35.21 -8.94
CA PRO A 328 22.49 34.52 -9.94
C PRO A 328 23.97 34.53 -9.57
N GLY A 329 24.65 33.37 -9.69
CA GLY A 329 26.07 33.22 -9.36
C GLY A 329 26.39 33.09 -7.87
N ASN A 330 25.39 33.15 -6.98
CA ASN A 330 25.60 32.92 -5.56
C ASN A 330 25.80 31.42 -5.27
N GLN A 331 27.04 31.04 -4.97
CA GLN A 331 27.42 29.67 -4.66
C GLN A 331 26.61 29.05 -3.50
N ALA A 332 26.32 29.82 -2.45
CA ALA A 332 25.54 29.32 -1.32
C ALA A 332 24.07 29.03 -1.71
N ALA A 333 23.50 29.82 -2.61
CA ALA A 333 22.15 29.58 -3.13
C ALA A 333 22.09 28.32 -4.00
N HIS A 334 23.12 28.10 -4.81
CA HIS A 334 23.26 26.90 -5.63
C HIS A 334 23.42 25.63 -4.78
N GLU A 335 24.34 25.64 -3.80
CA GLU A 335 24.53 24.52 -2.86
C GLU A 335 23.26 24.20 -2.08
N HIS A 336 22.53 25.22 -1.63
CA HIS A 336 21.27 25.04 -0.91
C HIS A 336 20.19 24.39 -1.80
N PHE A 337 20.01 24.88 -3.03
CA PHE A 337 19.08 24.29 -3.98
C PHE A 337 19.44 22.84 -4.34
N GLU A 338 20.71 22.55 -4.64
CA GLU A 338 21.15 21.18 -4.94
C GLU A 338 20.90 20.22 -3.77
N THR A 339 21.15 20.66 -2.54
CA THR A 339 20.85 19.86 -1.34
C THR A 339 19.36 19.54 -1.26
N MET A 340 18.48 20.54 -1.39
CA MET A 340 17.02 20.35 -1.33
C MET A 340 16.50 19.49 -2.48
N LYS A 341 16.99 19.74 -3.70
CA LYS A 341 16.65 18.97 -4.90
C LYS A 341 17.00 17.50 -4.73
N ASN A 342 18.23 17.20 -4.33
CA ASN A 342 18.69 15.81 -4.20
C ASN A 342 17.92 15.10 -3.09
N GLN A 343 17.67 15.77 -1.95
CA GLN A 343 16.84 15.20 -0.89
C GLN A 343 15.41 14.85 -1.34
N TRP A 344 14.82 15.68 -2.21
CA TRP A 344 13.51 15.40 -2.80
C TRP A 344 13.57 14.23 -3.78
N ILE A 345 14.60 14.17 -4.65
CA ILE A 345 14.81 13.07 -5.61
C ILE A 345 14.97 11.75 -4.86
N ASP A 346 15.85 11.69 -3.86
CA ASP A 346 16.09 10.49 -3.05
C ASP A 346 14.79 9.98 -2.40
N ASN A 347 13.96 10.90 -1.89
CA ASN A 347 12.66 10.54 -1.32
C ASN A 347 11.68 10.00 -2.38
N VAL A 348 11.67 10.57 -3.59
CA VAL A 348 10.82 10.11 -4.69
C VAL A 348 11.29 8.77 -5.26
N GLU A 349 12.59 8.50 -5.31
CA GLU A 349 13.13 7.19 -5.67
C GLU A 349 12.75 6.12 -4.63
N LYS A 350 12.86 6.45 -3.34
CA LYS A 350 12.36 5.61 -2.25
C LYS A 350 10.86 5.34 -2.38
N MET A 351 10.07 6.40 -2.61
CA MET A 351 8.62 6.28 -2.80
C MET A 351 8.27 5.38 -3.99
N THR A 352 8.98 5.54 -5.12
CA THR A 352 8.79 4.72 -6.32
C THR A 352 9.04 3.25 -6.01
N THR A 353 10.11 2.94 -5.28
CA THR A 353 10.43 1.56 -4.88
C THR A 353 9.35 0.94 -4.01
N LEU A 354 8.82 1.69 -3.05
CA LEU A 354 7.73 1.22 -2.18
C LEU A 354 6.41 1.05 -2.92
N VAL A 355 6.11 1.96 -3.87
CA VAL A 355 4.92 1.86 -4.73
C VAL A 355 5.02 0.64 -5.66
N ASP A 356 6.19 0.39 -6.26
CA ASP A 356 6.42 -0.80 -7.08
C ASP A 356 6.24 -2.09 -6.25
N GLU A 357 6.70 -2.10 -4.99
CA GLU A 357 6.48 -3.22 -4.07
C GLU A 357 5.00 -3.45 -3.70
N ALA A 358 4.19 -2.39 -3.72
CA ALA A 358 2.77 -2.44 -3.42
C ALA A 358 1.90 -2.97 -4.58
N ILE A 359 2.49 -3.18 -5.75
CA ILE A 359 1.81 -3.56 -6.97
C ILE A 359 2.29 -4.94 -7.38
N ASP A 360 1.38 -5.74 -7.94
CA ASP A 360 1.76 -7.01 -8.54
C ASP A 360 2.64 -6.77 -9.77
N THR A 361 3.88 -7.31 -9.75
CA THR A 361 4.87 -7.09 -10.80
C THR A 361 4.33 -7.47 -12.18
N LYS A 362 3.59 -8.58 -12.29
CA LYS A 362 3.00 -8.99 -13.57
C LYS A 362 2.00 -7.94 -14.07
N SER A 363 1.08 -7.50 -13.21
CA SER A 363 0.11 -6.46 -13.55
C SER A 363 0.77 -5.14 -13.96
N LEU A 364 1.90 -4.78 -13.33
CA LEU A 364 2.69 -3.61 -13.71
C LEU A 364 3.34 -3.77 -15.09
N LEU A 365 3.85 -4.95 -15.42
CA LEU A 365 4.41 -5.26 -16.74
C LEU A 365 3.33 -5.22 -17.81
N ASP A 366 2.17 -5.85 -17.58
CA ASP A 366 1.03 -5.85 -18.50
C ASP A 366 0.54 -4.41 -18.77
N ALA A 367 0.44 -3.58 -17.73
CA ALA A 367 0.09 -2.17 -17.87
C ALA A 367 1.15 -1.33 -18.58
N SER A 368 2.43 -1.65 -18.38
CA SER A 368 3.54 -0.95 -19.06
C SER A 368 3.61 -1.32 -20.53
N GLU A 369 3.38 -2.59 -20.87
CA GLU A 369 3.30 -3.08 -22.26
C GLU A 369 2.14 -2.40 -23.01
N GLU A 370 0.94 -2.38 -22.42
CA GLU A 370 -0.21 -1.69 -23.01
C GLU A 370 0.05 -0.19 -23.21
N ALA A 371 0.70 0.46 -22.24
CA ALA A 371 1.05 1.86 -22.38
C ALA A 371 2.11 2.12 -23.47
N ILE A 372 3.06 1.20 -23.66
CA ILE A 372 4.02 1.24 -24.78
C ILE A 372 3.30 1.08 -26.11
N LYS A 373 2.34 0.16 -26.24
CA LYS A 373 1.49 0.01 -27.45
C LYS A 373 0.75 1.31 -27.78
N ASN A 374 0.13 1.93 -26.78
CA ASN A 374 -0.57 3.21 -26.96
C ASN A 374 0.39 4.36 -27.34
N ASP A 375 1.61 4.39 -26.79
CA ASP A 375 2.62 5.38 -27.19
C ASP A 375 3.18 5.10 -28.59
N LEU A 376 3.18 3.84 -29.03
CA LEU A 376 3.51 3.43 -30.40
C LEU A 376 2.50 3.97 -31.41
N ASP A 377 1.21 3.81 -31.13
CA ASP A 377 0.14 4.34 -31.98
C ASP A 377 0.23 5.86 -32.12
N LYS A 378 0.58 6.57 -31.04
CA LYS A 378 0.84 8.01 -31.08
C LYS A 378 2.03 8.37 -31.98
N CYS A 379 3.10 7.57 -31.95
CA CYS A 379 4.24 7.77 -32.85
C CYS A 379 3.82 7.57 -34.32
N GLN A 380 3.02 6.55 -34.61
CA GLN A 380 2.50 6.29 -35.96
C GLN A 380 1.60 7.43 -36.44
N MET A 381 0.68 7.91 -35.60
CA MET A 381 -0.15 9.08 -35.90
C MET A 381 0.69 10.35 -36.09
N ALA A 382 1.75 10.54 -35.31
CA ALA A 382 2.66 11.67 -35.45
C ALA A 382 3.41 11.64 -36.79
N MET A 383 3.85 10.47 -37.25
CA MET A 383 4.46 10.29 -38.57
C MET A 383 3.46 10.59 -39.69
N ALA A 384 2.25 10.01 -39.63
CA ALA A 384 1.20 10.25 -40.62
C ALA A 384 0.80 11.73 -40.73
N ASN A 385 0.79 12.45 -39.61
CA ASN A 385 0.43 13.86 -39.54
C ASN A 385 1.62 14.82 -39.70
N HIS A 386 2.83 14.32 -40.00
CA HIS A 386 4.06 15.11 -40.16
C HIS A 386 4.39 15.98 -38.93
N GLN A 387 4.26 15.42 -37.73
CA GLN A 387 4.53 16.07 -36.45
C GLN A 387 5.82 15.52 -35.80
N PRO A 388 7.02 16.03 -36.17
CA PRO A 388 8.29 15.49 -35.69
C PRO A 388 8.46 15.65 -34.17
N GLN A 389 7.92 16.71 -33.58
CA GLN A 389 7.97 16.91 -32.12
C GLN A 389 7.17 15.83 -31.36
N MET A 390 6.00 15.43 -31.88
CA MET A 390 5.15 14.41 -31.25
C MET A 390 5.75 13.01 -31.39
N LEU A 391 6.44 12.73 -32.50
CA LEU A 391 7.20 11.48 -32.69
C LEU A 391 8.33 11.36 -31.66
N VAL A 392 9.14 12.40 -31.51
CA VAL A 392 10.24 12.40 -30.52
C VAL A 392 9.70 12.29 -29.10
N ALA A 393 8.60 12.96 -28.79
CA ALA A 393 7.95 12.85 -27.48
C ALA A 393 7.43 11.43 -27.21
N GLY A 394 6.80 10.78 -28.19
CA GLY A 394 6.32 9.40 -28.09
C GLY A 394 7.46 8.40 -27.90
N ALA A 395 8.52 8.49 -28.71
CA ALA A 395 9.71 7.63 -28.59
C ALA A 395 10.42 7.82 -27.23
N THR A 396 10.48 9.05 -26.72
CA THR A 396 11.00 9.34 -25.37
C THR A 396 10.14 8.71 -24.28
N SER A 397 8.81 8.70 -24.47
CA SER A 397 7.88 8.02 -23.55
C SER A 397 8.11 6.51 -23.53
N ILE A 398 8.20 5.87 -24.70
CA ILE A 398 8.50 4.43 -24.84
C ILE A 398 9.83 4.11 -24.15
N ALA A 399 10.89 4.88 -24.42
CA ALA A 399 12.20 4.66 -23.82
C ALA A 399 12.16 4.76 -22.29
N ARG A 400 11.41 5.70 -21.71
CA ARG A 400 11.25 5.81 -20.25
C ARG A 400 10.52 4.60 -19.66
N ARG A 401 9.43 4.16 -20.30
CA ARG A 401 8.67 2.97 -19.87
C ARG A 401 9.53 1.70 -19.95
N ALA A 402 10.27 1.51 -21.03
CA ALA A 402 11.19 0.38 -21.18
C ALA A 402 12.29 0.39 -20.10
N ASN A 403 12.91 1.55 -19.83
CA ASN A 403 13.90 1.67 -18.74
C ASN A 403 13.30 1.39 -17.35
N ARG A 404 12.03 1.76 -17.11
CA ARG A 404 11.31 1.40 -15.88
C ARG A 404 11.12 -0.12 -15.78
N ILE A 405 10.73 -0.80 -16.85
CA ILE A 405 10.61 -2.27 -16.90
C ILE A 405 11.96 -2.92 -16.54
N LEU A 406 13.07 -2.45 -17.12
CA LEU A 406 14.42 -2.94 -16.79
C LEU A 406 14.77 -2.73 -15.31
N LEU A 407 14.39 -1.59 -14.72
CA LEU A 407 14.60 -1.32 -13.29
C LEU A 407 13.81 -2.29 -12.41
N VAL A 408 12.55 -2.57 -12.75
CA VAL A 408 11.70 -3.55 -12.05
C VAL A 408 12.28 -4.96 -12.18
N ALA A 409 12.64 -5.38 -13.39
CA ALA A 409 13.24 -6.69 -13.66
C ALA A 409 14.55 -6.89 -12.88
N LYS A 410 15.43 -5.88 -12.87
CA LYS A 410 16.66 -5.89 -12.08
C LYS A 410 16.39 -6.11 -10.59
N ARG A 411 15.38 -5.43 -10.02
CA ARG A 411 15.01 -5.60 -8.61
C ARG A 411 14.46 -7.00 -8.31
N GLU A 412 13.67 -7.58 -9.21
CA GLU A 412 13.16 -8.95 -9.04
C GLU A 412 14.27 -9.99 -9.12
N VAL A 413 15.28 -9.76 -9.97
CA VAL A 413 16.51 -10.57 -10.00
C VAL A 413 17.33 -10.42 -8.72
N GLU A 414 17.45 -9.20 -8.18
CA GLU A 414 18.13 -8.95 -6.89
C GLU A 414 17.36 -9.58 -5.71
N ASN A 415 16.04 -9.68 -5.81
CA ASN A 415 15.16 -10.27 -4.80
C ASN A 415 15.20 -11.81 -4.78
N SER A 416 15.43 -12.45 -5.93
CA SER A 416 15.37 -13.92 -6.05
C SER A 416 16.73 -14.60 -5.90
N GLU A 417 16.73 -15.76 -5.25
CA GLU A 417 17.86 -16.68 -5.15
C GLU A 417 17.70 -17.92 -6.05
N ASP A 418 16.64 -17.99 -6.85
CA ASP A 418 16.45 -19.04 -7.87
C ASP A 418 17.29 -18.73 -9.11
N PRO A 419 18.34 -19.52 -9.42
CA PRO A 419 19.22 -19.25 -10.55
C PRO A 419 18.49 -19.27 -11.90
N LYS A 420 17.52 -20.17 -12.08
CA LYS A 420 16.81 -20.32 -13.37
C LYS A 420 15.96 -19.09 -13.67
N PHE A 421 15.20 -18.64 -12.67
CA PHE A 421 14.43 -17.40 -12.77
C PHE A 421 15.34 -16.20 -13.04
N CYS A 422 16.43 -16.07 -12.30
CA CYS A 422 17.36 -14.95 -12.44
C CYS A 422 18.03 -14.90 -13.83
N GLU A 423 18.44 -16.05 -14.38
CA GLU A 423 19.03 -16.13 -15.72
C GLU A 423 18.01 -15.77 -16.81
N MET A 424 16.79 -16.31 -16.74
CA MET A 424 15.73 -16.01 -17.70
C MET A 424 15.37 -14.52 -17.72
N VAL A 425 15.19 -13.90 -16.56
CA VAL A 425 14.83 -12.47 -16.47
C VAL A 425 15.98 -11.58 -16.93
N LYS A 426 17.24 -11.93 -16.63
CA LYS A 426 18.42 -11.20 -17.14
C LYS A 426 18.50 -11.26 -18.66
N ALA A 427 18.33 -12.45 -19.26
CA ALA A 427 18.38 -12.60 -20.71
C ALA A 427 17.32 -11.74 -21.41
N ALA A 428 16.08 -11.77 -20.94
CA ALA A 428 15.01 -10.91 -21.48
C ALA A 428 15.27 -9.41 -21.26
N SER A 429 15.91 -9.05 -20.13
CA SER A 429 16.29 -7.66 -19.85
C SER A 429 17.40 -7.15 -20.78
N ASP A 430 18.39 -7.99 -21.08
CA ASP A 430 19.48 -7.64 -22.00
C ASP A 430 18.97 -7.44 -23.43
N GLU A 431 18.03 -8.30 -23.86
CA GLU A 431 17.34 -8.17 -25.14
C GLU A 431 16.56 -6.84 -25.23
N LEU A 432 15.71 -6.53 -24.24
CA LEU A 432 14.99 -5.26 -24.20
C LEU A 432 15.93 -4.06 -24.12
N SER A 433 17.05 -4.14 -23.39
CA SER A 433 18.00 -3.03 -23.29
C SER A 433 18.65 -2.70 -24.64
N SER A 434 18.95 -3.73 -25.44
CA SER A 434 19.60 -3.58 -26.74
C SER A 434 18.75 -2.86 -27.80
N THR A 435 17.42 -2.84 -27.63
CA THR A 435 16.48 -2.26 -28.62
C THR A 435 16.18 -0.78 -28.38
N ILE A 436 16.35 -0.27 -27.15
CA ILE A 436 15.98 1.11 -26.76
C ILE A 436 16.77 2.16 -27.54
N SER A 437 18.10 2.02 -27.61
CA SER A 437 18.96 3.02 -28.25
C SER A 437 18.72 3.11 -29.76
N PRO A 438 18.67 2.00 -30.53
CA PRO A 438 18.28 2.01 -31.93
C PRO A 438 16.93 2.68 -32.19
N MET A 439 15.91 2.41 -31.37
CA MET A 439 14.59 3.03 -31.50
C MET A 439 14.64 4.55 -31.34
N VAL A 440 15.33 5.05 -30.30
CA VAL A 440 15.45 6.50 -30.07
C VAL A 440 16.23 7.20 -31.19
N MET A 441 17.30 6.58 -31.69
CA MET A 441 18.08 7.12 -32.81
C MET A 441 17.25 7.13 -34.10
N GLY A 442 16.51 6.06 -34.38
CA GLY A 442 15.61 5.98 -35.54
C GLY A 442 14.52 7.06 -35.51
N ALA A 443 13.84 7.22 -34.37
CA ALA A 443 12.82 8.25 -34.21
C ALA A 443 13.38 9.68 -34.42
N LYS A 444 14.63 9.93 -34.00
CA LYS A 444 15.31 11.23 -34.22
C LYS A 444 15.68 11.44 -35.69
N ALA A 445 16.10 10.39 -36.41
CA ALA A 445 16.39 10.47 -37.84
C ALA A 445 15.14 10.84 -38.63
N VAL A 446 14.03 10.11 -38.41
CA VAL A 446 12.73 10.41 -39.05
C VAL A 446 12.22 11.80 -38.67
N ALA A 447 12.41 12.24 -37.42
CA ALA A 447 12.03 13.59 -37.03
C ALA A 447 12.83 14.68 -37.77
N ALA A 448 14.05 14.38 -38.24
CA ALA A 448 14.85 15.30 -39.05
C ALA A 448 14.37 15.37 -40.51
N ASN A 449 13.76 14.30 -41.04
CA ASN A 449 13.28 14.24 -42.43
C ASN A 449 11.94 13.49 -42.57
N ILE A 450 10.90 13.98 -41.89
CA ILE A 450 9.60 13.28 -41.73
C ILE A 450 8.80 13.09 -43.04
N GLN A 451 9.30 13.63 -44.15
CA GLN A 451 8.69 13.49 -45.48
C GLN A 451 9.29 12.35 -46.30
N ASP A 452 10.37 11.70 -45.82
CA ASP A 452 11.03 10.59 -46.52
C ASP A 452 10.33 9.23 -46.23
N PRO A 453 9.72 8.58 -47.23
CA PRO A 453 9.07 7.29 -47.07
C PRO A 453 10.02 6.15 -46.68
N GLY A 454 11.31 6.26 -47.01
CA GLY A 454 12.32 5.24 -46.74
C GLY A 454 12.70 5.12 -45.26
N GLU A 455 12.87 6.26 -44.58
CA GLU A 455 13.20 6.28 -43.14
C GLU A 455 12.00 5.92 -42.26
N THR A 456 10.79 6.28 -42.70
CA THR A 456 9.53 5.95 -42.00
C THR A 456 9.31 4.43 -41.90
N LEU A 457 9.71 3.67 -42.93
CA LEU A 457 9.58 2.21 -43.00
C LEU A 457 10.57 1.48 -42.08
N VAL A 458 11.80 2.00 -41.94
CA VAL A 458 12.83 1.44 -41.04
C VAL A 458 12.44 1.65 -39.58
N VAL A 459 11.90 2.82 -39.23
CA VAL A 459 11.43 3.10 -37.87
C VAL A 459 10.15 2.33 -37.54
N PHE A 460 9.24 2.14 -38.50
CA PHE A 460 8.08 1.26 -38.31
C PHE A 460 8.53 -0.16 -37.94
N ALA A 461 9.49 -0.74 -38.68
CA ALA A 461 10.04 -2.05 -38.36
C ALA A 461 10.68 -2.12 -36.96
N VAL A 462 11.51 -1.13 -36.59
CA VAL A 462 12.17 -1.08 -35.26
C VAL A 462 11.15 -0.85 -34.13
N LEU A 463 10.10 -0.06 -34.38
CA LEU A 463 9.02 0.21 -33.42
C LEU A 463 8.12 -1.02 -33.18
N THR A 464 7.86 -1.82 -34.22
CA THR A 464 7.09 -3.07 -34.08
C THR A 464 7.92 -4.20 -33.46
N GLN A 465 9.24 -4.19 -33.67
CA GLN A 465 10.16 -5.20 -33.10
C GLN A 465 10.27 -5.13 -31.57
N LEU A 466 9.82 -4.04 -30.94
CA LEU A 466 9.68 -3.93 -29.48
C LEU A 466 8.48 -4.73 -28.90
N LEU A 467 7.56 -5.17 -29.75
CA LEU A 467 6.33 -5.88 -29.36
C LEU A 467 6.23 -7.30 -29.92
N ASP A 468 7.10 -7.66 -30.87
CA ASP A 468 7.14 -9.00 -31.44
C ASP A 468 7.96 -9.92 -30.54
N ASP A 469 7.26 -10.50 -29.57
CA ASP A 469 7.60 -11.84 -29.10
C ASP A 469 6.29 -12.66 -29.12
N ALA A 470 6.18 -13.55 -30.10
CA ALA A 470 5.08 -14.48 -30.20
C ALA A 470 5.01 -15.28 -28.89
N ALA A 471 3.91 -15.14 -28.16
CA ALA A 471 3.66 -15.92 -26.95
C ALA A 471 4.06 -17.38 -27.19
N PRO A 472 4.94 -17.98 -26.36
CA PRO A 472 5.33 -19.37 -26.57
C PRO A 472 4.05 -20.22 -26.59
N PRO A 473 3.92 -21.16 -27.55
CA PRO A 473 2.74 -22.01 -27.63
C PRO A 473 2.55 -22.71 -26.28
N LYS A 474 1.36 -22.57 -25.69
CA LYS A 474 0.95 -23.34 -24.53
C LYS A 474 1.28 -24.82 -24.80
N PRO A 475 2.05 -25.50 -23.94
CA PRO A 475 2.22 -26.93 -24.05
C PRO A 475 0.84 -27.60 -24.09
N PRO A 476 0.58 -28.55 -24.99
CA PRO A 476 -0.63 -29.35 -24.91
C PRO A 476 -0.68 -30.01 -23.53
N LEU A 477 -1.84 -29.92 -22.88
CA LEU A 477 -2.11 -30.71 -21.68
C LEU A 477 -1.88 -32.19 -22.05
N PRO A 478 -1.17 -32.97 -21.21
CA PRO A 478 -0.99 -34.39 -21.47
C PRO A 478 -2.37 -35.06 -21.58
N GLU A 479 -2.68 -35.56 -22.77
CA GLU A 479 -3.81 -36.44 -23.00
C GLU A 479 -3.50 -37.81 -22.38
N GLY A 480 -4.34 -38.20 -21.42
CA GLY A 480 -4.56 -39.61 -21.08
C GLY A 480 -3.52 -40.26 -20.18
N GLU A 481 -3.81 -40.27 -18.88
CA GLU A 481 -3.82 -41.51 -18.10
C GLU A 481 -4.83 -41.33 -16.97
N VAL A 482 -5.86 -42.17 -16.96
CA VAL A 482 -6.90 -42.16 -15.92
C VAL A 482 -6.22 -42.52 -14.60
N PRO A 483 -6.31 -41.68 -13.55
CA PRO A 483 -5.71 -42.02 -12.27
C PRO A 483 -6.41 -43.28 -11.72
N PRO A 484 -5.66 -44.27 -11.19
CA PRO A 484 -6.26 -45.46 -10.60
C PRO A 484 -7.24 -45.07 -9.48
N PRO A 485 -8.32 -45.83 -9.26
CA PRO A 485 -9.30 -45.54 -8.22
C PRO A 485 -8.58 -45.48 -6.87
N ARG A 486 -8.54 -44.27 -6.29
CA ARG A 486 -7.92 -44.00 -5.01
C ARG A 486 -8.81 -44.60 -3.90
N PRO A 487 -8.26 -45.38 -2.96
CA PRO A 487 -9.01 -45.83 -1.78
C PRO A 487 -9.55 -44.61 -1.02
N PRO A 488 -10.69 -44.73 -0.32
CA PRO A 488 -11.28 -43.63 0.44
C PRO A 488 -10.21 -43.03 1.38
N PRO A 489 -10.01 -41.70 1.37
CA PRO A 489 -9.13 -41.04 2.33
C PRO A 489 -9.57 -41.43 3.75
N PRO A 490 -8.63 -41.65 4.69
CA PRO A 490 -8.98 -41.74 6.10
C PRO A 490 -9.73 -40.46 6.49
N GLU A 491 -10.91 -40.58 7.08
CA GLU A 491 -11.67 -39.44 7.61
C GLU A 491 -10.81 -38.69 8.63
N GLU A 492 -10.39 -37.45 8.34
CA GLU A 492 -9.80 -36.57 9.36
C GLU A 492 -10.95 -36.09 10.26
N LYS A 493 -11.02 -36.64 11.48
CA LYS A 493 -11.84 -36.04 12.55
C LYS A 493 -11.12 -34.80 13.05
N ASP A 494 -11.26 -33.66 12.37
CA ASP A 494 -10.85 -32.39 12.95
C ASP A 494 -11.70 -32.14 14.21
N GLU A 495 -11.06 -31.72 15.30
CA GLU A 495 -11.77 -31.23 16.48
C GLU A 495 -12.55 -29.97 16.10
N GLU A 496 -13.88 -30.07 16.09
CA GLU A 496 -14.76 -28.96 15.78
C GLU A 496 -14.59 -27.84 16.81
N PHE A 497 -14.63 -26.58 16.36
CA PHE A 497 -14.46 -25.45 17.26
C PHE A 497 -15.58 -25.45 18.30
N PRO A 498 -15.27 -25.31 19.60
CA PRO A 498 -16.27 -25.54 20.64
C PRO A 498 -17.40 -24.51 20.55
N GLU A 499 -18.65 -24.98 20.51
CA GLU A 499 -19.84 -24.13 20.58
C GLU A 499 -19.97 -23.50 21.96
N GLN A 500 -20.33 -22.22 21.99
CA GLN A 500 -20.59 -21.50 23.23
C GLN A 500 -21.97 -21.90 23.76
N ARG A 501 -22.02 -22.38 25.01
CA ARG A 501 -23.29 -22.75 25.63
C ARG A 501 -24.03 -21.48 26.10
N ALA A 502 -25.35 -21.47 25.95
CA ALA A 502 -26.17 -20.36 26.42
C ALA A 502 -25.96 -20.14 27.93
N GLY A 503 -25.55 -18.93 28.32
CA GLY A 503 -25.27 -18.56 29.72
C GLY A 503 -23.82 -18.76 30.19
N GLU A 504 -22.91 -19.20 29.32
CA GLU A 504 -21.49 -19.36 29.64
C GLU A 504 -20.76 -17.99 29.68
N MET A 505 -20.09 -17.66 30.80
CA MET A 505 -19.29 -16.44 30.91
C MET A 505 -17.92 -16.61 30.24
N VAL A 506 -17.72 -15.92 29.12
CA VAL A 506 -16.47 -15.94 28.35
C VAL A 506 -15.94 -14.54 28.09
N SER A 507 -14.63 -14.42 27.89
CA SER A 507 -14.03 -13.22 27.32
C SER A 507 -14.29 -13.17 25.83
N GLU A 508 -15.32 -12.40 25.43
CA GLU A 508 -15.72 -12.23 24.03
C GLU A 508 -14.55 -11.86 23.10
N PRO A 509 -13.69 -10.87 23.42
CA PRO A 509 -12.61 -10.48 22.51
C PRO A 509 -11.55 -11.59 22.33
N MET A 510 -11.32 -12.43 23.36
CA MET A 510 -10.42 -13.59 23.26
C MET A 510 -11.05 -14.72 22.44
N MET A 511 -12.35 -14.97 22.63
CA MET A 511 -13.10 -15.97 21.85
C MET A 511 -13.10 -15.62 20.37
N VAL A 512 -13.31 -14.35 20.02
CA VAL A 512 -13.21 -13.86 18.64
C VAL A 512 -11.80 -14.09 18.08
N ALA A 513 -10.75 -13.77 18.82
CA ALA A 513 -9.37 -13.99 18.38
C ALA A 513 -9.05 -15.47 18.14
N ALA A 514 -9.51 -16.35 19.04
CA ALA A 514 -9.40 -17.80 18.90
C ALA A 514 -10.10 -18.30 17.62
N ARG A 515 -11.36 -17.87 17.42
CA ARG A 515 -12.16 -18.23 16.24
C ARG A 515 -11.51 -17.75 14.94
N GLN A 516 -10.98 -16.53 14.91
CA GLN A 516 -10.31 -15.98 13.73
C GLN A 516 -9.05 -16.77 13.33
N LEU A 517 -8.28 -17.28 14.30
CA LEU A 517 -7.15 -18.15 14.02
C LEU A 517 -7.63 -19.53 13.52
N HIS A 518 -8.63 -20.11 14.18
CA HIS A 518 -9.22 -21.38 13.76
C HIS A 518 -9.76 -21.31 12.33
N ASP A 519 -10.48 -20.24 11.99
CA ASP A 519 -11.06 -20.06 10.66
C ASP A 519 -10.01 -19.87 9.55
N GLU A 520 -8.83 -19.37 9.89
CA GLU A 520 -7.70 -19.35 8.95
C GLU A 520 -7.08 -20.74 8.80
N ALA A 521 -6.83 -21.44 9.91
CA ALA A 521 -6.18 -22.74 9.92
C ALA A 521 -7.06 -23.86 9.32
N ARG A 522 -8.38 -23.83 9.53
CA ARG A 522 -9.35 -24.83 9.01
C ARG A 522 -9.44 -24.87 7.49
N LYS A 523 -8.95 -23.83 6.78
CA LYS A 523 -8.89 -23.81 5.32
C LYS A 523 -7.93 -24.86 4.77
N TRP A 524 -7.04 -25.37 5.61
CA TRP A 524 -5.94 -26.23 5.26
C TRP A 524 -6.03 -27.58 5.98
N SER A 525 -5.58 -28.66 5.32
CA SER A 525 -5.37 -29.94 5.99
C SER A 525 -4.17 -29.85 6.94
N SER A 526 -4.31 -30.48 8.10
CA SER A 526 -3.22 -30.62 9.08
C SER A 526 -2.26 -31.74 8.70
N LYS A 527 -2.65 -32.62 7.76
CA LYS A 527 -1.86 -33.77 7.37
C LYS A 527 -0.57 -33.35 6.68
N GLY A 528 0.56 -33.64 7.33
CA GLY A 528 1.87 -33.24 6.84
C GLY A 528 2.11 -31.72 6.88
N ASN A 529 1.36 -31.01 7.73
CA ASN A 529 1.54 -29.59 7.98
C ASN A 529 1.38 -29.27 9.46
N ASP A 530 2.49 -29.40 10.20
CA ASP A 530 2.53 -29.19 11.64
C ASP A 530 2.29 -27.73 12.04
N ILE A 531 2.51 -26.76 11.13
CA ILE A 531 2.14 -25.35 11.37
C ILE A 531 0.62 -25.24 11.52
N ILE A 532 -0.15 -25.86 10.61
CA ILE A 532 -1.61 -25.87 10.67
C ILE A 532 -2.09 -26.66 11.88
N GLY A 533 -1.49 -27.81 12.18
CA GLY A 533 -1.79 -28.59 13.37
C GLY A 533 -1.60 -27.77 14.66
N ALA A 534 -0.47 -27.09 14.80
CA ALA A 534 -0.20 -26.22 15.94
C ALA A 534 -1.14 -25.02 16.02
N ALA A 535 -1.45 -24.36 14.89
CA ALA A 535 -2.38 -23.25 14.84
C ALA A 535 -3.81 -23.63 15.26
N LYS A 536 -4.31 -24.79 14.81
CA LYS A 536 -5.61 -25.35 15.27
C LYS A 536 -5.60 -25.58 16.78
N ARG A 537 -4.57 -26.24 17.32
CA ARG A 537 -4.41 -26.45 18.77
C ARG A 537 -4.38 -25.14 19.56
N MET A 538 -3.64 -24.14 19.08
CA MET A 538 -3.57 -22.81 19.72
C MET A 538 -4.93 -22.13 19.78
N ALA A 539 -5.72 -22.22 18.71
CA ALA A 539 -7.06 -21.64 18.68
C ALA A 539 -8.00 -22.29 19.71
N LEU A 540 -7.99 -23.62 19.83
CA LEU A 540 -8.80 -24.35 20.81
C LEU A 540 -8.38 -24.02 22.25
N LEU A 541 -7.07 -23.98 22.52
CA LEU A 541 -6.54 -23.57 23.82
C LEU A 541 -6.89 -22.12 24.15
N MET A 542 -6.88 -21.22 23.17
CA MET A 542 -7.25 -19.83 23.38
C MET A 542 -8.75 -19.67 23.67
N ALA A 543 -9.60 -20.47 23.03
CA ALA A 543 -11.03 -20.55 23.36
C ALA A 543 -11.22 -21.03 24.81
N GLU A 544 -10.45 -22.01 25.26
CA GLU A 544 -10.48 -22.45 26.65
C GLU A 544 -9.99 -21.36 27.63
N MET A 545 -8.91 -20.66 27.28
CA MET A 545 -8.42 -19.53 28.07
C MET A 545 -9.49 -18.44 28.24
N SER A 546 -10.31 -18.18 27.21
CA SER A 546 -11.40 -17.20 27.25
C SER A 546 -12.46 -17.50 28.33
N ARG A 547 -12.69 -18.79 28.65
CA ARG A 547 -13.58 -19.23 29.73
C ARG A 547 -12.91 -19.07 31.10
N LEU A 548 -11.64 -19.44 31.17
CA LEU A 548 -10.87 -19.45 32.42
C LEU A 548 -10.63 -18.02 32.98
N VAL A 549 -10.58 -16.99 32.13
CA VAL A 549 -10.31 -15.60 32.57
C VAL A 549 -11.51 -14.91 33.25
N ARG A 550 -12.76 -15.28 32.92
CA ARG A 550 -13.98 -14.66 33.50
C ARG A 550 -14.53 -15.38 34.73
N GLY A 551 -13.88 -16.46 35.18
CA GLY A 551 -14.09 -16.99 36.53
C GLY A 551 -15.28 -17.94 36.73
N GLY A 552 -15.94 -18.41 35.67
CA GLY A 552 -17.00 -19.44 35.80
C GLY A 552 -16.52 -20.77 36.40
N SER A 553 -15.22 -21.07 36.30
CA SER A 553 -14.55 -22.10 37.10
C SER A 553 -13.18 -21.60 37.54
N GLY A 554 -12.99 -21.39 38.85
CA GLY A 554 -11.79 -20.77 39.46
C GLY A 554 -10.52 -21.64 39.44
N ASN A 555 -10.16 -22.25 38.31
CA ASN A 555 -8.99 -23.12 38.22
C ASN A 555 -7.73 -22.33 37.84
N LYS A 556 -7.14 -21.63 38.82
CA LYS A 556 -5.83 -20.94 38.69
C LYS A 556 -4.77 -21.81 38.00
N ARG A 557 -4.72 -23.08 38.39
CA ARG A 557 -3.81 -24.08 37.80
C ARG A 557 -4.11 -24.36 36.33
N ALA A 558 -5.40 -24.41 35.94
CA ALA A 558 -5.80 -24.61 34.55
C ALA A 558 -5.46 -23.38 33.69
N LEU A 559 -5.63 -22.15 34.20
CA LEU A 559 -5.25 -20.93 33.46
C LEU A 559 -3.74 -20.89 33.17
N ILE A 560 -2.91 -21.20 34.18
CA ILE A 560 -1.45 -21.26 34.02
C ILE A 560 -1.04 -22.38 33.07
N GLN A 561 -1.69 -23.55 33.16
CA GLN A 561 -1.39 -24.67 32.28
C GLN A 561 -1.77 -24.37 30.83
N CYS A 562 -2.95 -23.81 30.60
CA CYS A 562 -3.41 -23.37 29.28
C CYS A 562 -2.42 -22.38 28.65
N ALA A 563 -1.92 -21.39 29.41
CA ALA A 563 -0.90 -20.46 28.93
C ALA A 563 0.41 -21.15 28.54
N LYS A 564 0.84 -22.19 29.29
CA LYS A 564 2.03 -22.99 28.96
C LYS A 564 1.84 -23.82 27.70
N ASP A 565 0.66 -24.39 27.51
CA ASP A 565 0.35 -25.21 26.34
C ASP A 565 0.26 -24.36 25.06
N ILE A 566 -0.35 -23.17 25.16
CA ILE A 566 -0.34 -22.17 24.08
C ILE A 566 1.10 -21.77 23.74
N ALA A 567 1.93 -21.51 24.76
CA ALA A 567 3.33 -21.14 24.54
C ALA A 567 4.11 -22.24 23.81
N LYS A 568 3.95 -23.50 24.23
CA LYS A 568 4.61 -24.64 23.59
C LYS A 568 4.20 -24.81 22.12
N ALA A 569 2.92 -24.68 21.81
CA ALA A 569 2.44 -24.73 20.43
C ALA A 569 2.92 -23.51 19.60
N SER A 570 3.04 -22.33 20.22
CA SER A 570 3.57 -21.13 19.55
C SER A 570 5.06 -21.25 19.19
N ASP A 571 5.84 -21.94 20.02
CA ASP A 571 7.27 -22.21 19.75
C ASP A 571 7.42 -23.16 18.55
N GLU A 572 6.52 -24.14 18.43
CA GLU A 572 6.46 -25.06 17.28
C GLU A 572 6.15 -24.32 15.97
N VAL A 573 5.14 -23.44 15.96
CA VAL A 573 4.83 -22.57 14.81
C VAL A 573 6.04 -21.74 14.42
N THR A 574 6.69 -21.09 15.40
CA THR A 574 7.85 -20.23 15.15
C THR A 574 9.02 -21.01 14.55
N ARG A 575 9.32 -22.19 15.10
CA ARG A 575 10.42 -23.04 14.61
C ARG A 575 10.20 -23.47 13.16
N LEU A 576 8.98 -23.94 12.84
CA LEU A 576 8.64 -24.40 11.50
C LEU A 576 8.59 -23.25 10.50
N ALA A 577 8.03 -22.10 10.88
CA ALA A 577 8.01 -20.89 10.05
C ALA A 577 9.42 -20.42 9.69
N LYS A 578 10.37 -20.46 10.64
CA LYS A 578 11.78 -20.14 10.38
C LYS A 578 12.43 -21.12 9.39
N GLU A 579 12.07 -22.39 9.42
CA GLU A 579 12.58 -23.37 8.46
C GLU A 579 12.02 -23.13 7.05
N VAL A 580 10.73 -22.82 6.93
CA VAL A 580 10.13 -22.39 5.65
C VAL A 580 10.81 -21.14 5.12
N ALA A 581 11.03 -20.13 5.98
CA ALA A 581 11.72 -18.90 5.62
C ALA A 581 13.13 -19.18 5.09
N LYS A 582 13.88 -20.07 5.74
CA LYS A 582 15.25 -20.44 5.34
C LYS A 582 15.32 -21.05 3.94
N GLN A 583 14.27 -21.73 3.50
CA GLN A 583 14.22 -22.41 2.21
C GLN A 583 13.57 -21.56 1.11
N CYS A 584 12.98 -20.42 1.47
CA CYS A 584 12.38 -19.49 0.54
C CYS A 584 13.47 -18.77 -0.26
N THR A 585 13.38 -18.83 -1.59
CA THR A 585 14.28 -18.15 -2.53
C THR A 585 13.94 -16.68 -2.73
N ASP A 586 12.75 -16.25 -2.32
CA ASP A 586 12.30 -14.85 -2.40
C ASP A 586 12.69 -14.11 -1.12
N LYS A 587 13.61 -13.13 -1.22
CA LYS A 587 14.11 -12.36 -0.07
C LYS A 587 13.02 -11.56 0.62
N ARG A 588 12.07 -11.00 -0.13
CA ARG A 588 10.97 -10.18 0.39
C ARG A 588 10.00 -11.03 1.20
N ILE A 589 9.51 -12.12 0.62
CA ILE A 589 8.59 -13.04 1.31
C ILE A 589 9.25 -13.63 2.56
N ARG A 590 10.52 -14.04 2.44
CA ARG A 590 11.32 -14.53 3.58
C ARG A 590 11.42 -13.51 4.70
N THR A 591 11.71 -12.25 4.38
CA THR A 591 11.83 -11.17 5.36
C THR A 591 10.49 -10.90 6.04
N ASN A 592 9.39 -10.88 5.29
CA ASN A 592 8.04 -10.70 5.84
C ASN A 592 7.66 -11.83 6.82
N LEU A 593 7.91 -13.08 6.44
CA LEU A 593 7.67 -14.24 7.30
C LEU A 593 8.48 -14.17 8.61
N LEU A 594 9.76 -13.79 8.52
CA LEU A 594 10.61 -13.63 9.70
C LEU A 594 10.12 -12.49 10.61
N GLN A 595 9.79 -11.32 10.04
CA GLN A 595 9.29 -10.17 10.81
C GLN A 595 8.04 -10.51 11.63
N VAL A 596 7.13 -11.32 11.07
CA VAL A 596 5.91 -11.71 11.78
C VAL A 596 6.19 -12.81 12.80
N CYS A 597 6.89 -13.89 12.42
CA CYS A 597 7.06 -15.03 13.32
C CYS A 597 8.01 -14.75 14.50
N GLU A 598 8.96 -13.82 14.38
CA GLU A 598 9.88 -13.45 15.46
C GLU A 598 9.22 -12.65 16.59
N ARG A 599 8.01 -12.14 16.37
CA ARG A 599 7.20 -11.50 17.42
C ARG A 599 6.60 -12.54 18.37
N ILE A 600 6.33 -13.74 17.88
CA ILE A 600 5.60 -14.80 18.61
C ILE A 600 6.28 -15.17 19.95
N PRO A 601 7.61 -15.45 20.02
CA PRO A 601 8.25 -15.84 21.29
C PRO A 601 8.13 -14.78 22.40
N THR A 602 8.19 -13.50 22.03
CA THR A 602 8.05 -12.39 22.98
C THR A 602 6.63 -12.30 23.49
N ILE A 603 5.63 -12.32 22.59
CA ILE A 603 4.21 -12.23 22.94
C ILE A 603 3.80 -13.44 23.80
N SER A 604 4.25 -14.64 23.44
CA SER A 604 4.06 -15.89 24.19
C SER A 604 4.66 -15.84 25.60
N THR A 605 5.84 -15.23 25.75
CA THR A 605 6.43 -15.01 27.08
C THR A 605 5.61 -14.04 27.93
N GLN A 606 5.14 -12.95 27.34
CA GLN A 606 4.22 -12.01 28.00
C GLN A 606 2.90 -12.69 28.40
N LEU A 607 2.34 -13.56 27.55
CA LEU A 607 1.13 -14.33 27.85
C LEU A 607 1.30 -15.16 29.13
N LYS A 608 2.44 -15.84 29.29
CA LYS A 608 2.76 -16.61 30.51
C LYS A 608 2.81 -15.73 31.76
N ILE A 609 3.42 -14.55 31.66
CA ILE A 609 3.54 -13.58 32.75
C ILE A 609 2.15 -13.06 33.14
N LEU A 610 1.40 -12.53 32.17
CA LEU A 610 0.06 -11.96 32.38
C LEU A 610 -0.94 -13.00 32.90
N SER A 611 -0.88 -14.23 32.38
CA SER A 611 -1.72 -15.34 32.89
C SER A 611 -1.38 -15.69 34.33
N THR A 612 -0.11 -15.62 34.72
CA THR A 612 0.32 -15.81 36.12
C THR A 612 -0.18 -14.69 37.00
N VAL A 613 -0.04 -13.42 36.58
CA VAL A 613 -0.58 -12.25 37.29
C VAL A 613 -2.08 -12.41 37.50
N LYS A 614 -2.86 -12.66 36.45
CA LYS A 614 -4.32 -12.86 36.56
C LYS A 614 -4.66 -14.03 37.48
N ALA A 615 -3.94 -15.15 37.40
CA ALA A 615 -4.16 -16.30 38.28
C ALA A 615 -3.97 -15.96 39.77
N THR A 616 -3.04 -15.06 40.12
CA THR A 616 -2.89 -14.60 41.52
C THR A 616 -4.07 -13.76 42.00
N MET A 617 -4.78 -13.09 41.08
CA MET A 617 -5.90 -12.20 41.38
C MET A 617 -7.25 -12.91 41.45
N LEU A 618 -7.39 -14.09 40.84
CA LEU A 618 -8.61 -14.89 40.91
C LEU A 618 -8.97 -15.28 42.36
N GLY A 619 -10.19 -15.00 42.81
CA GLY A 619 -10.73 -15.46 44.09
C GLY A 619 -10.12 -14.82 45.36
N ARG A 620 -9.50 -13.64 45.23
CA ARG A 620 -9.07 -12.83 46.39
C ARG A 620 -10.09 -11.71 46.65
N THR A 621 -10.45 -11.51 47.92
CA THR A 621 -11.41 -10.48 48.37
C THR A 621 -10.78 -9.11 48.59
N ASN A 622 -9.44 -9.02 48.60
CA ASN A 622 -8.69 -7.82 48.98
C ASN A 622 -8.10 -7.06 47.78
N ILE A 623 -8.51 -7.39 46.56
CA ILE A 623 -8.04 -6.77 45.32
C ILE A 623 -9.21 -5.99 44.75
N SER A 624 -8.97 -4.75 44.31
CA SER A 624 -10.00 -3.94 43.66
C SER A 624 -10.47 -4.64 42.38
N GLU A 625 -11.78 -4.60 42.11
CA GLU A 625 -12.32 -5.10 40.84
C GLU A 625 -11.65 -4.41 39.64
N GLU A 626 -11.26 -3.14 39.80
CA GLU A 626 -10.57 -2.34 38.78
C GLU A 626 -9.18 -2.90 38.42
N GLU A 627 -8.37 -3.29 39.43
CA GLU A 627 -7.05 -3.90 39.18
C GLU A 627 -7.20 -5.25 38.47
N SER A 628 -8.21 -6.04 38.87
CA SER A 628 -8.51 -7.34 38.27
C SER A 628 -9.01 -7.20 36.83
N GLU A 629 -9.80 -6.17 36.53
CA GLU A 629 -10.29 -5.88 35.18
C GLU A 629 -9.13 -5.41 34.29
N GLN A 630 -8.30 -4.48 34.75
CA GLN A 630 -7.13 -3.99 34.01
C GLN A 630 -6.14 -5.13 33.66
N ALA A 631 -5.87 -6.04 34.61
CA ALA A 631 -5.04 -7.22 34.35
C ALA A 631 -5.68 -8.16 33.30
N THR A 632 -7.02 -8.21 33.24
CA THR A 632 -7.76 -8.95 32.20
C THR A 632 -7.60 -8.28 30.85
N GLU A 633 -7.76 -6.96 30.76
CA GLU A 633 -7.62 -6.20 29.52
C GLU A 633 -6.23 -6.37 28.90
N MET A 634 -5.17 -6.26 29.72
CA MET A 634 -3.80 -6.51 29.27
C MET A 634 -3.61 -7.93 28.73
N LEU A 635 -4.17 -8.93 29.41
CA LEU A 635 -4.11 -10.33 28.97
C LEU A 635 -4.88 -10.56 27.67
N VAL A 636 -6.08 -9.98 27.56
CA VAL A 636 -6.93 -10.05 26.36
C VAL A 636 -6.20 -9.45 25.16
N HIS A 637 -5.62 -8.25 25.31
CA HIS A 637 -4.90 -7.58 24.24
C HIS A 637 -3.65 -8.39 23.81
N ASN A 638 -2.91 -8.95 24.77
CA ASN A 638 -1.78 -9.82 24.47
C ASN A 638 -2.21 -11.10 23.71
N ALA A 639 -3.32 -11.71 24.11
CA ALA A 639 -3.90 -12.88 23.45
C ALA A 639 -4.33 -12.56 22.01
N GLN A 640 -4.99 -11.43 21.77
CA GLN A 640 -5.37 -10.96 20.43
C GLN A 640 -4.13 -10.80 19.53
N ASN A 641 -3.07 -10.18 20.04
CA ASN A 641 -1.82 -10.00 19.31
C ASN A 641 -1.14 -11.32 18.98
N LEU A 642 -1.19 -12.32 19.88
CA LEU A 642 -0.64 -13.65 19.62
C LEU A 642 -1.41 -14.35 18.50
N MET A 643 -2.74 -14.41 18.59
CA MET A 643 -3.57 -15.07 17.58
C MET A 643 -3.41 -14.41 16.20
N GLN A 644 -3.35 -13.07 16.15
CA GLN A 644 -3.11 -12.34 14.92
C GLN A 644 -1.72 -12.62 14.33
N SER A 645 -0.67 -12.64 15.16
CA SER A 645 0.70 -12.92 14.70
C SER A 645 0.85 -14.35 14.16
N VAL A 646 0.19 -15.33 14.79
CA VAL A 646 0.17 -16.72 14.31
C VAL A 646 -0.62 -16.84 13.01
N LYS A 647 -1.77 -16.18 12.92
CA LYS A 647 -2.59 -16.14 11.69
C LYS A 647 -1.82 -15.55 10.50
N GLU A 648 -1.12 -14.44 10.72
CA GLU A 648 -0.24 -13.84 9.71
C GLU A 648 0.90 -14.79 9.34
N THR A 649 1.53 -15.44 10.34
CA THR A 649 2.60 -16.42 10.09
C THR A 649 2.13 -17.60 9.23
N VAL A 650 0.90 -18.10 9.43
CA VAL A 650 0.31 -19.16 8.58
C VAL A 650 0.20 -18.69 7.12
N ARG A 651 -0.26 -17.46 6.89
CA ARG A 651 -0.41 -16.90 5.53
C ARG A 651 0.94 -16.67 4.85
N GLU A 652 1.90 -16.08 5.57
CA GLU A 652 3.24 -15.83 5.03
C GLU A 652 4.01 -17.13 4.81
N ALA A 653 3.80 -18.16 5.64
CA ALA A 653 4.40 -19.49 5.44
C ALA A 653 3.84 -20.21 4.21
N GLU A 654 2.54 -20.04 3.92
CA GLU A 654 1.93 -20.52 2.68
C GLU A 654 2.52 -19.79 1.47
N ALA A 655 2.59 -18.46 1.51
CA ALA A 655 3.16 -17.66 0.43
C ALA A 655 4.63 -18.04 0.15
N ALA A 656 5.43 -18.19 1.21
CA ALA A 656 6.82 -18.63 1.13
C ALA A 656 6.95 -20.04 0.53
N SER A 657 5.97 -20.92 0.76
CA SER A 657 6.02 -22.31 0.30
C SER A 657 6.00 -22.45 -1.22
N ILE A 658 5.47 -21.47 -1.94
CA ILE A 658 5.44 -21.43 -3.41
C ILE A 658 6.83 -21.17 -3.99
N LYS A 659 7.70 -20.49 -3.22
CA LYS A 659 9.05 -20.08 -3.63
C LYS A 659 10.13 -20.84 -2.85
N ILE A 660 9.95 -22.14 -2.64
CA ILE A 660 10.95 -23.01 -1.98
C ILE A 660 11.99 -23.49 -2.99
N ARG A 661 13.25 -23.61 -2.56
CA ARG A 661 14.31 -24.23 -3.38
C ARG A 661 13.94 -25.66 -3.79
N THR A 662 14.17 -26.02 -5.05
CA THR A 662 13.82 -27.34 -5.61
C THR A 662 14.54 -28.53 -4.96
N ASP A 663 15.61 -28.29 -4.21
CA ASP A 663 16.43 -29.30 -3.53
C ASP A 663 16.15 -29.42 -2.01
N ALA A 664 15.19 -28.66 -1.47
CA ALA A 664 15.12 -28.40 -0.04
C ALA A 664 14.70 -29.58 0.85
N GLY A 665 14.14 -30.67 0.28
CA GLY A 665 13.81 -31.92 0.98
C GLY A 665 12.75 -31.83 2.09
N PHE A 666 12.38 -30.63 2.54
CA PHE A 666 11.39 -30.34 3.56
C PHE A 666 10.30 -29.47 2.94
N THR A 667 9.11 -30.03 2.76
CA THR A 667 7.95 -29.28 2.25
C THR A 667 6.75 -29.59 3.11
N LEU A 668 6.21 -28.55 3.77
CA LEU A 668 4.90 -28.63 4.41
C LEU A 668 3.84 -28.79 3.32
N HIS A 669 2.87 -29.68 3.55
CA HIS A 669 1.80 -29.93 2.59
C HIS A 669 0.69 -28.88 2.74
N TRP A 670 0.63 -27.94 1.80
CA TRP A 670 -0.43 -26.92 1.73
C TRP A 670 -1.57 -27.40 0.83
N VAL A 671 -2.56 -28.07 1.43
CA VAL A 671 -3.74 -28.59 0.72
C VAL A 671 -5.00 -27.96 1.29
N ARG A 672 -5.79 -27.31 0.43
CA ARG A 672 -7.10 -26.75 0.78
C ARG A 672 -8.05 -27.89 1.17
N LYS A 673 -8.78 -27.72 2.28
CA LYS A 673 -9.86 -28.66 2.62
C LYS A 673 -11.01 -28.52 1.63
N THR A 674 -11.41 -29.65 1.07
CA THR A 674 -12.59 -29.79 0.21
C THR A 674 -13.52 -30.84 0.82
N PRO A 675 -14.80 -30.89 0.44
CA PRO A 675 -15.74 -31.91 0.96
C PRO A 675 -15.26 -33.37 0.81
N TRP A 676 -14.33 -33.63 -0.10
CA TRP A 676 -13.72 -34.95 -0.37
C TRP A 676 -12.30 -35.12 0.21
N TYR A 677 -11.74 -34.08 0.81
CA TYR A 677 -10.46 -34.07 1.51
C TYR A 677 -10.74 -33.58 2.93
N GLN A 678 -11.49 -34.42 3.67
CA GLN A 678 -11.80 -34.18 5.07
C GLN A 678 -10.62 -34.56 5.93
#